data_AF-A0A2M7KI08-F1
#
_entry.id   AF-A0A2M7KI08-F1
#
_cell.length_a   1.000
_cell.length_b   1.000
_cell.length_c   1.000
_cell.angle_alpha   90.00
_cell.angle_beta   90.00
_cell.angle_gamma   90.00
#
_symmetry.space_group_name_H-M   'P 1'
#
loop_
_entity.id
_entity.type
_entity.pdbx_description
1 polymer ?
#
loop_
_entity_poly.entity_id
_entity_poly.type
_entity_poly.pdbx_seq_one_letter_code
_entity_poly.pdbx_strand_id
1 'polypeptide(L)'
;MSCFSRYLTTAIVLFASVRAHAEAPNAAAGADKLLLHWTFDEGDGAIAKDLSGNRLDGKVTAAWAESPSGKAVMLDGTATGLVSVQVPEDSRFGKGSWTFMAMLKPTQLEIDDRQNQRRIFAFGTYPAAYLVIDIGGKGVLMCYFCYQDAAGKTVSVGGSSGVPLAVDLWAHVALVCDREKHQIEMYVNGYSSGPGAMPKDFDGDFALGGELTVGNGWHNYWGLMDEVLVYRSALSREAVEMEFGRLKDTFKVVESAEAIAARERERLARTFVDVNAAWAKGQFGEVRSLCQELVASQDSPANFRSYAHLRLAQSYLAEGNRPAAKSAYEAIAAEASYPAVHRYEAQESIEETDRVAQGQPARDPAASRTDAPVIDKFAAEVFVAPNGDDANDGSEQWPFATLTRARDETRALRARGVAGPLAVTALPGEYSVTGPLALSAEDSGTEAAPVVYRAKEKGTAVFYGGKRLTGFVPVTDPAVLKRLPAEAAGKVWQCDLKALGLTDYGELKVRGFLQPPSPPTLELYVDRVPMTLARWPNSGFVGIRKLVAPGSKDSGEPSVIEYDSDRHERWLEATDAWLFGYFRYLWADATAKIGKIDPATRTLTTAEPYQYGGGMDTGQGIQYYAFNLLEEIDMPGEWCLERTTGMLYLYPPSDPAKATLEIGMLSTPMVTMDGVSYVRLEGLAFDLARYDCIVATDSSNCLVAGCTVNRFAGNGILIHGGEQDSLIGCDIGFIGRRATEVLGGDRETLTPGGHLVENCQIHDFGRIDRTYTPAIQLEGVGNRVAHNLMYNGPSSAMRIEGNDHLIEYNEVHSMVQESDDQGAMELFRNPTYRGVVFRYNYFHNTGKTGTGAAVHGQAAIRFDDAISGMLVYGNVFCRSANGNFGAIQMNSGRDNVMDNNLFIDCKQGISGGWNPGNSVWRMLQDGQKPDDFYQNDLYLARYPQIGTMLEDPGVNHVWRNVFYRCGATATRTSNLDLFENGVFADTDPGFADATDNDFRLRQGAPLFETVGFKPIPFEEIGPYSAPSRATWPVTTKPVDVPDWRKPE
;
A
#
# COMPACT_ATOMS: atom_id res chain seq x y z
N MET A 1 41.04 -44.62 -42.74
CA MET A 1 42.42 -44.26 -42.37
C MET A 1 42.45 -44.26 -40.84
N SER A 2 42.79 -45.32 -40.09
CA SER A 2 44.08 -46.08 -40.05
C SER A 2 45.26 -45.10 -39.93
N CYS A 3 46.21 -45.15 -38.99
CA CYS A 3 46.82 -46.18 -38.14
C CYS A 3 47.40 -45.46 -36.89
N PHE A 4 47.43 -46.00 -35.67
CA PHE A 4 48.21 -47.14 -35.14
C PHE A 4 49.74 -46.94 -35.11
N SER A 5 50.32 -46.94 -33.90
CA SER A 5 51.40 -47.85 -33.41
C SER A 5 52.30 -47.12 -32.39
N ARG A 6 52.18 -47.39 -31.08
CA ARG A 6 52.87 -48.45 -30.29
C ARG A 6 54.39 -48.39 -30.38
N TYR A 7 55.05 -48.27 -29.22
CA TYR A 7 55.94 -49.31 -28.72
C TYR A 7 55.87 -49.40 -27.19
N LEU A 8 55.70 -50.64 -26.73
CA LEU A 8 55.66 -51.13 -25.37
C LEU A 8 57.03 -51.80 -25.11
N THR A 9 57.69 -51.56 -23.99
CA THR A 9 58.58 -52.57 -23.40
C THR A 9 58.55 -52.45 -21.88
N THR A 10 58.22 -53.58 -21.27
CA THR A 10 57.99 -53.83 -19.85
C THR A 10 59.31 -54.10 -19.12
N ALA A 11 59.50 -53.54 -17.93
CA ALA A 11 60.30 -54.15 -16.86
C ALA A 11 59.74 -53.73 -15.48
N ILE A 12 59.66 -54.70 -14.58
CA ILE A 12 58.85 -54.75 -13.36
C ILE A 12 59.70 -54.38 -12.13
N VAL A 13 59.02 -53.87 -11.09
CA VAL A 13 59.26 -54.01 -9.63
C VAL A 13 59.79 -52.75 -8.91
N LEU A 14 58.88 -52.13 -8.14
CA LEU A 14 58.95 -51.59 -6.76
C LEU A 14 58.19 -50.26 -6.64
N PHE A 15 56.91 -50.37 -6.26
CA PHE A 15 56.13 -49.25 -5.72
C PHE A 15 56.68 -48.90 -4.33
N ALA A 16 57.37 -47.77 -4.23
CA ALA A 16 57.51 -47.02 -2.98
C ALA A 16 56.45 -45.92 -2.99
N SER A 17 55.45 -46.06 -2.13
CA SER A 17 54.41 -45.09 -1.87
C SER A 17 55.00 -43.85 -1.19
N VAL A 18 55.21 -42.77 -1.96
CA VAL A 18 55.36 -41.44 -1.37
C VAL A 18 53.95 -40.96 -1.01
N ARG A 19 53.55 -41.21 0.24
CA ARG A 19 52.43 -40.51 0.89
C ARG A 19 52.80 -39.04 1.00
N ALA A 20 52.35 -38.23 0.04
CA ALA A 20 52.17 -36.81 0.27
C ALA A 20 51.18 -36.68 1.44
N HIS A 21 51.67 -36.21 2.58
CA HIS A 21 50.83 -35.82 3.70
C HIS A 21 49.97 -34.66 3.21
N ALA A 22 48.69 -34.92 2.99
CA ALA A 22 47.68 -33.87 3.04
C ALA A 22 47.68 -33.37 4.48
N GLU A 23 48.30 -32.21 4.71
CA GLU A 23 48.03 -31.45 5.93
C GLU A 23 46.52 -31.17 5.96
N ALA A 24 45.88 -31.66 7.01
CA ALA A 24 44.52 -31.32 7.35
C ALA A 24 44.39 -29.78 7.38
N PRO A 25 43.29 -29.20 6.89
CA PRO A 25 43.00 -27.80 7.16
C PRO A 25 43.00 -27.62 8.69
N ASN A 26 43.73 -26.62 9.14
CA ASN A 26 44.01 -26.31 10.55
C ASN A 26 42.74 -26.34 11.41
N ALA A 27 42.46 -27.47 12.08
CA ALA A 27 41.42 -27.64 13.10
C ALA A 27 41.78 -26.95 14.43
N ALA A 28 42.88 -26.20 14.47
CA ALA A 28 43.47 -25.65 15.69
C ALA A 28 42.79 -24.36 16.21
N ALA A 29 41.78 -23.81 15.54
CA ALA A 29 41.09 -22.60 16.01
C ALA A 29 39.85 -22.87 16.91
N GLY A 30 39.43 -24.13 17.09
CA GLY A 30 38.22 -24.49 17.84
C GLY A 30 38.39 -25.47 19.02
N ALA A 31 39.56 -26.10 19.16
CA ALA A 31 39.79 -27.16 20.16
C ALA A 31 39.60 -26.68 21.62
N ASP A 32 39.87 -25.40 21.92
CA ASP A 32 39.71 -24.84 23.28
C ASP A 32 38.24 -24.58 23.69
N LYS A 33 37.28 -24.72 22.76
CA LYS A 33 35.86 -24.37 22.99
C LYS A 33 34.90 -25.57 22.91
N LEU A 34 35.32 -26.71 22.36
CA LEU A 34 34.56 -27.96 22.43
C LEU A 34 34.59 -28.47 23.88
N LEU A 35 33.42 -28.63 24.48
CA LEU A 35 33.27 -29.13 25.85
C LEU A 35 33.13 -30.64 25.90
N LEU A 36 32.33 -31.22 25.01
CA LEU A 36 31.89 -32.60 25.07
C LEU A 36 31.72 -33.18 23.66
N HIS A 37 32.20 -34.41 23.44
CA HIS A 37 31.85 -35.19 22.25
C HIS A 37 31.59 -36.65 22.63
N TRP A 38 30.34 -37.08 22.52
CA TRP A 38 29.94 -38.48 22.68
C TRP A 38 29.45 -39.05 21.34
N THR A 39 30.18 -40.02 20.78
CA THR A 39 29.76 -40.74 19.56
C THR A 39 28.96 -42.00 19.87
N PHE A 40 28.92 -42.44 21.12
CA PHE A 40 28.20 -43.65 21.54
C PHE A 40 28.60 -44.92 20.78
N ASP A 41 29.83 -45.00 20.24
CA ASP A 41 30.30 -46.17 19.49
C ASP A 41 30.81 -47.33 20.37
N GLU A 42 30.78 -47.19 21.70
CA GLU A 42 31.20 -48.26 22.61
C GLU A 42 30.31 -49.50 22.50
N GLY A 43 29.00 -49.29 22.27
CA GLY A 43 28.04 -50.34 21.95
C GLY A 43 27.56 -51.22 23.11
N ASP A 44 28.22 -51.17 24.26
CA ASP A 44 27.78 -51.79 25.51
C ASP A 44 28.38 -51.09 26.75
N GLY A 45 27.94 -51.53 27.93
CA GLY A 45 28.48 -51.04 29.21
C GLY A 45 27.78 -49.79 29.75
N ALA A 46 28.38 -49.20 30.78
CA ALA A 46 27.80 -48.12 31.58
C ALA A 46 28.52 -46.77 31.39
N ILE A 47 29.37 -46.65 30.36
CA ILE A 47 30.22 -45.47 30.12
C ILE A 47 30.19 -45.11 28.63
N ALA A 48 29.90 -43.84 28.32
CA ALA A 48 30.11 -43.21 27.03
C ALA A 48 31.39 -42.37 27.12
N LYS A 49 32.39 -42.62 26.28
CA LYS A 49 33.67 -41.92 26.37
C LYS A 49 33.58 -40.55 25.72
N ASP A 50 34.19 -39.57 26.36
CA ASP A 50 34.33 -38.23 25.80
C ASP A 50 35.56 -38.12 24.88
N LEU A 51 35.29 -37.78 23.62
CA LEU A 51 36.32 -37.60 22.59
C LEU A 51 36.79 -36.15 22.45
N SER A 52 36.22 -35.19 23.20
CA SER A 52 36.65 -33.79 23.16
C SER A 52 38.03 -33.55 23.76
N GLY A 53 38.53 -34.49 24.57
CA GLY A 53 39.77 -34.37 25.34
C GLY A 53 39.58 -33.83 26.76
N ASN A 54 38.36 -33.45 27.16
CA ASN A 54 38.06 -32.92 28.49
C ASN A 54 37.81 -34.01 29.55
N ARG A 55 37.72 -35.28 29.14
CA ARG A 55 37.48 -36.46 30.00
C ARG A 55 36.14 -36.40 30.73
N LEU A 56 35.13 -35.86 30.05
CA LEU A 56 33.74 -35.84 30.52
C LEU A 56 33.01 -37.13 30.14
N ASP A 57 33.56 -38.28 30.56
CA ASP A 57 32.95 -39.59 30.29
C ASP A 57 31.56 -39.68 30.93
N GLY A 58 30.54 -39.98 30.12
CA GLY A 58 29.15 -40.04 30.51
C GLY A 58 28.79 -41.38 31.14
N LYS A 59 28.05 -41.37 32.25
CA LYS A 59 27.43 -42.55 32.83
C LYS A 59 26.18 -42.91 32.03
N VAL A 60 26.17 -44.08 31.40
CA VAL A 60 25.06 -44.57 30.57
C VAL A 60 24.13 -45.46 31.39
N THR A 61 22.85 -45.10 31.43
CA THR A 61 21.74 -45.99 31.88
C THR A 61 20.73 -46.27 30.78
N ALA A 62 20.84 -45.58 29.64
CA ALA A 62 20.07 -45.85 28.43
C ALA A 62 20.45 -47.19 27.78
N ALA A 63 19.54 -47.75 26.99
CA ALA A 63 19.83 -48.94 26.20
C ALA A 63 20.71 -48.55 24.99
N TRP A 64 21.56 -49.47 24.53
CA TRP A 64 22.33 -49.30 23.31
C TRP A 64 21.56 -49.84 22.09
N ALA A 65 21.74 -49.22 20.93
CA ALA A 65 21.10 -49.61 19.68
C ALA A 65 22.02 -49.38 18.48
N GLU A 66 21.67 -49.96 17.32
CA GLU A 66 22.43 -49.78 16.07
C GLU A 66 22.28 -48.37 15.50
N SER A 67 23.38 -47.84 14.97
CA SER A 67 23.43 -46.55 14.28
C SER A 67 24.24 -46.64 12.98
N PRO A 68 23.97 -45.81 11.95
CA PRO A 68 24.78 -45.81 10.73
C PRO A 68 26.28 -45.52 10.92
N SER A 69 26.67 -44.80 11.98
CA SER A 69 28.07 -44.53 12.38
C SER A 69 28.67 -45.63 13.27
N GLY A 70 27.86 -46.56 13.78
CA GLY A 70 28.28 -47.56 14.74
C GLY A 70 27.14 -47.88 15.71
N LYS A 71 27.11 -47.20 16.85
CA LYS A 71 26.13 -47.44 17.91
C LYS A 71 25.53 -46.11 18.39
N ALA A 72 24.35 -46.19 18.98
CA ALA A 72 23.63 -45.05 19.54
C ALA A 72 23.01 -45.42 20.89
N VAL A 73 22.61 -44.42 21.65
CA VAL A 73 21.77 -44.61 22.83
C VAL A 73 20.29 -44.51 22.46
N MET A 74 19.46 -45.39 23.01
CA MET A 74 18.01 -45.42 22.85
C MET A 74 17.34 -44.88 24.11
N LEU A 75 16.58 -43.81 23.94
CA LEU A 75 15.69 -43.27 24.97
C LEU A 75 14.27 -43.78 24.70
N ASP A 76 13.61 -44.32 25.73
CA ASP A 76 12.35 -45.08 25.61
C ASP A 76 11.12 -44.31 26.08
N GLY A 77 11.24 -42.99 26.26
CA GLY A 77 10.19 -42.15 26.83
C GLY A 77 10.14 -42.10 28.36
N THR A 78 10.83 -43.02 29.04
CA THR A 78 10.80 -43.10 30.50
C THR A 78 11.94 -42.30 31.13
N ALA A 79 11.81 -42.07 32.44
CA ALA A 79 12.81 -41.40 33.26
C ALA A 79 14.12 -42.23 33.47
N THR A 80 14.17 -43.49 33.04
CA THR A 80 15.19 -44.42 33.54
C THR A 80 16.46 -44.48 32.68
N GLY A 81 16.33 -44.38 31.36
CA GLY A 81 17.46 -44.39 30.43
C GLY A 81 17.95 -42.97 30.14
N LEU A 82 19.19 -42.63 30.52
CA LEU A 82 19.84 -41.36 30.17
C LEU A 82 21.37 -41.54 30.13
N VAL A 83 22.08 -40.52 29.64
CA VAL A 83 23.54 -40.39 29.80
C VAL A 83 23.83 -39.14 30.60
N SER A 84 24.59 -39.24 31.71
CA SER A 84 24.88 -38.10 32.56
C SER A 84 26.35 -37.93 32.91
N VAL A 85 26.79 -36.69 33.05
CA VAL A 85 28.13 -36.35 33.55
C VAL A 85 28.05 -35.12 34.43
N GLN A 86 28.93 -35.05 35.44
CA GLN A 86 29.12 -33.83 36.23
C GLN A 86 30.22 -32.98 35.61
N VAL A 87 29.84 -31.80 35.13
CA VAL A 87 30.74 -30.82 34.53
C VAL A 87 31.46 -30.03 35.64
N PRO A 88 32.80 -30.03 35.65
CA PRO A 88 33.62 -29.23 36.58
C PRO A 88 33.27 -27.75 36.52
N GLU A 89 33.35 -27.04 37.65
CA GLU A 89 32.90 -25.65 37.79
C GLU A 89 33.55 -24.67 36.79
N ASP A 90 34.85 -24.81 36.54
CA ASP A 90 35.63 -24.05 35.55
C ASP A 90 35.29 -24.39 34.09
N SER A 91 34.57 -25.49 33.89
CA SER A 91 34.17 -26.04 32.60
C SER A 91 32.68 -25.84 32.29
N ARG A 92 31.89 -25.24 33.20
CA ARG A 92 30.46 -24.96 32.97
C ARG A 92 30.25 -23.80 31.99
N PHE A 93 29.01 -23.62 31.52
CA PHE A 93 28.67 -22.58 30.55
C PHE A 93 28.75 -21.16 31.14
N GLY A 94 28.50 -21.01 32.45
CA GLY A 94 28.55 -19.72 33.13
C GLY A 94 27.64 -18.68 32.45
N LYS A 95 28.18 -17.48 32.24
CA LYS A 95 27.50 -16.42 31.48
C LYS A 95 27.81 -16.38 29.98
N GLY A 96 28.52 -17.38 29.46
CA GLY A 96 28.97 -17.42 28.06
C GLY A 96 27.92 -17.93 27.07
N SER A 97 28.21 -17.73 25.79
CA SER A 97 27.52 -18.38 24.66
C SER A 97 27.84 -19.87 24.60
N TRP A 98 26.95 -20.68 24.01
CA TRP A 98 27.15 -22.13 23.90
C TRP A 98 26.39 -22.71 22.71
N THR A 99 26.78 -23.92 22.30
CA THR A 99 26.12 -24.65 21.21
C THR A 99 25.94 -26.12 21.58
N PHE A 100 24.77 -26.68 21.29
CA PHE A 100 24.49 -28.12 21.36
C PHE A 100 24.23 -28.65 19.95
N MET A 101 24.76 -29.83 19.61
CA MET A 101 24.43 -30.56 18.38
C MET A 101 24.27 -32.06 18.66
N ALA A 102 23.41 -32.72 17.90
CA ALA A 102 23.23 -34.18 17.97
C ALA A 102 22.60 -34.74 16.69
N MET A 103 22.82 -36.01 16.42
CA MET A 103 22.00 -36.82 15.52
C MET A 103 20.87 -37.47 16.29
N LEU A 104 19.63 -37.30 15.82
CA LEU A 104 18.42 -37.84 16.45
C LEU A 104 17.61 -38.65 15.45
N LYS A 105 17.04 -39.76 15.90
CA LYS A 105 16.01 -40.50 15.17
C LYS A 105 14.82 -40.78 16.07
N PRO A 106 13.81 -39.89 16.09
CA PRO A 106 12.59 -40.13 16.86
C PRO A 106 11.88 -41.39 16.37
N THR A 107 11.50 -42.29 17.25
CA THR A 107 10.66 -43.46 16.91
C THR A 107 9.19 -43.21 17.22
N GLN A 108 8.89 -42.16 17.98
CA GLN A 108 7.54 -41.73 18.30
C GLN A 108 7.53 -40.23 18.62
N LEU A 109 6.54 -39.50 18.08
CA LEU A 109 6.33 -38.08 18.35
C LEU A 109 4.98 -37.81 19.01
N GLU A 110 3.91 -38.53 18.64
CA GLU A 110 2.59 -38.30 19.23
C GLU A 110 2.60 -38.52 20.75
N ILE A 111 2.07 -37.52 21.45
CA ILE A 111 1.97 -37.49 22.90
C ILE A 111 0.53 -37.16 23.27
N ASP A 112 -0.18 -38.15 23.77
CA ASP A 112 -1.49 -37.98 24.39
C ASP A 112 -1.32 -37.59 25.88
N ASP A 113 -0.74 -36.41 26.11
CA ASP A 113 -0.52 -35.83 27.44
C ASP A 113 -0.63 -34.30 27.39
N ARG A 114 -1.07 -33.68 28.49
CA ARG A 114 -1.12 -32.22 28.66
C ARG A 114 0.27 -31.57 28.52
N GLN A 115 1.33 -32.26 28.93
CA GLN A 115 2.72 -31.89 28.69
C GLN A 115 3.24 -32.63 27.44
N ASN A 116 2.98 -32.01 26.29
CA ASN A 116 3.26 -32.52 24.95
C ASN A 116 4.71 -32.23 24.49
N GLN A 117 5.70 -32.44 25.37
CA GLN A 117 7.11 -32.24 25.08
C GLN A 117 7.98 -33.32 25.75
N ARG A 118 9.10 -33.66 25.12
CA ARG A 118 10.01 -34.72 25.57
C ARG A 118 11.46 -34.28 25.52
N ARG A 119 12.21 -34.57 26.58
CA ARG A 119 13.56 -34.05 26.77
C ARG A 119 14.60 -34.83 25.99
N ILE A 120 15.48 -34.08 25.32
CA ILE A 120 16.69 -34.63 24.68
C ILE A 120 17.97 -34.22 25.40
N PHE A 121 17.98 -33.04 26.03
CA PHE A 121 19.15 -32.50 26.71
C PHE A 121 18.74 -31.65 27.92
N ALA A 122 19.50 -31.75 29.01
CA ALA A 122 19.40 -30.81 30.13
C ALA A 122 20.78 -30.44 30.70
N PHE A 123 20.86 -29.24 31.25
CA PHE A 123 21.98 -28.80 32.06
C PHE A 123 21.55 -27.91 33.22
N GLY A 124 22.12 -28.13 34.41
CA GLY A 124 21.95 -27.25 35.58
C GLY A 124 20.83 -27.70 36.53
N THR A 125 20.31 -26.77 37.33
CA THR A 125 19.30 -27.05 38.38
C THR A 125 18.14 -26.07 38.33
N TYR A 126 16.92 -26.58 38.16
CA TYR A 126 15.71 -25.77 38.16
C TYR A 126 15.27 -25.37 39.58
N PRO A 127 14.78 -24.13 39.82
CA PRO A 127 14.73 -22.99 38.90
C PRO A 127 15.99 -22.09 38.95
N ALA A 128 17.04 -22.49 39.68
CA ALA A 128 18.21 -21.66 39.94
C ALA A 128 18.95 -21.22 38.66
N ALA A 129 19.31 -22.18 37.80
CA ALA A 129 19.80 -21.97 36.44
C ALA A 129 19.65 -23.28 35.66
N TYR A 130 18.76 -23.31 34.66
CA TYR A 130 18.40 -24.54 33.97
C TYR A 130 18.27 -24.33 32.47
N LEU A 131 18.89 -25.23 31.70
CA LEU A 131 18.85 -25.27 30.24
C LEU A 131 18.23 -26.59 29.81
N VAL A 132 17.22 -26.55 28.96
CA VAL A 132 16.66 -27.78 28.38
C VAL A 132 16.38 -27.63 26.90
N ILE A 133 16.50 -28.76 26.21
CA ILE A 133 16.08 -28.93 24.83
C ILE A 133 15.09 -30.08 24.81
N ASP A 134 13.91 -29.81 24.27
CA ASP A 134 12.79 -30.72 24.19
C ASP A 134 12.37 -30.89 22.71
N ILE A 135 11.62 -31.97 22.42
CA ILE A 135 10.89 -32.17 21.16
C ILE A 135 9.40 -32.20 21.51
N GLY A 136 8.62 -31.34 20.85
CA GLY A 136 7.16 -31.32 20.98
C GLY A 136 6.50 -32.43 20.15
N GLY A 137 5.26 -32.82 20.43
CA GLY A 137 4.65 -33.97 19.77
C GLY A 137 4.29 -33.82 18.29
N LYS A 138 4.53 -32.64 17.70
CA LYS A 138 4.52 -32.43 16.25
C LYS A 138 5.93 -32.53 15.62
N GLY A 139 6.94 -32.96 16.38
CA GLY A 139 8.34 -33.04 15.93
C GLY A 139 9.13 -31.74 16.03
N VAL A 140 8.53 -30.66 16.54
CA VAL A 140 9.21 -29.35 16.64
C VAL A 140 10.25 -29.39 17.77
N LEU A 141 11.50 -29.01 17.46
CA LEU A 141 12.55 -28.85 18.45
C LEU A 141 12.27 -27.56 19.25
N MET A 142 12.43 -27.61 20.58
CA MET A 142 12.13 -26.50 21.48
C MET A 142 13.24 -26.35 22.51
N CYS A 143 13.49 -25.11 22.95
CA CYS A 143 14.37 -24.85 24.09
C CYS A 143 13.69 -24.01 25.15
N TYR A 144 14.09 -24.25 26.39
CA TYR A 144 13.69 -23.45 27.55
C TYR A 144 14.88 -23.24 28.46
N PHE A 145 15.23 -21.99 28.69
CA PHE A 145 16.29 -21.58 29.61
C PHE A 145 15.67 -20.75 30.71
N CYS A 146 16.05 -20.99 31.96
CA CYS A 146 15.65 -20.12 33.05
C CYS A 146 16.74 -19.94 34.09
N TYR A 147 16.60 -18.89 34.88
CA TYR A 147 17.37 -18.67 36.10
C TYR A 147 16.51 -17.92 37.12
N GLN A 148 16.93 -17.96 38.38
CA GLN A 148 16.29 -17.19 39.44
C GLN A 148 17.08 -15.89 39.67
N ASP A 149 16.42 -14.74 39.52
CA ASP A 149 17.05 -13.44 39.74
C ASP A 149 17.29 -13.14 41.23
N ALA A 150 17.97 -12.02 41.51
CA ALA A 150 18.28 -11.60 42.89
C ALA A 150 17.03 -11.33 43.76
N ALA A 151 15.85 -11.14 43.14
CA ALA A 151 14.57 -10.97 43.83
C ALA A 151 13.82 -12.30 44.02
N GLY A 152 14.38 -13.43 43.55
CA GLY A 152 13.77 -14.75 43.65
C GLY A 152 12.79 -15.06 42.53
N LYS A 153 12.67 -14.23 41.49
CA LYS A 153 11.76 -14.45 40.35
C LYS A 153 12.45 -15.30 39.28
N THR A 154 11.72 -16.27 38.73
CA THR A 154 12.18 -17.05 37.57
C THR A 154 12.07 -16.21 36.31
N VAL A 155 13.21 -15.93 35.69
CA VAL A 155 13.32 -15.31 34.37
C VAL A 155 13.60 -16.41 33.34
N SER A 156 12.86 -16.42 32.23
CA SER A 156 12.99 -17.48 31.21
C SER A 156 12.98 -16.97 29.79
N VAL A 157 13.66 -17.69 28.91
CA VAL A 157 13.67 -17.49 27.46
C VAL A 157 13.54 -18.86 26.76
N GLY A 158 13.03 -18.88 25.54
CA GLY A 158 12.91 -20.09 24.75
C GLY A 158 12.72 -19.79 23.27
N GLY A 159 12.68 -20.85 22.48
CA GLY A 159 12.51 -20.79 21.04
C GLY A 159 12.18 -22.16 20.47
N SER A 160 11.86 -22.22 19.18
CA SER A 160 11.52 -23.45 18.48
C SER A 160 12.11 -23.49 17.06
N SER A 161 12.34 -24.70 16.53
CA SER A 161 12.74 -24.88 15.13
C SER A 161 11.61 -24.53 14.15
N GLY A 162 12.00 -24.10 12.95
CA GLY A 162 11.05 -23.80 11.86
C GLY A 162 10.54 -25.03 11.11
N VAL A 163 11.25 -26.16 11.19
CA VAL A 163 10.83 -27.45 10.60
C VAL A 163 10.77 -28.54 11.66
N PRO A 164 9.81 -29.47 11.57
CA PRO A 164 9.70 -30.60 12.48
C PRO A 164 10.65 -31.74 12.09
N LEU A 165 11.04 -32.55 13.07
CA LEU A 165 11.61 -33.87 12.87
C LEU A 165 10.50 -34.86 12.48
N ALA A 166 10.87 -35.92 11.76
CA ALA A 166 9.97 -36.99 11.36
C ALA A 166 10.28 -38.29 12.09
N VAL A 167 9.24 -39.10 12.32
CA VAL A 167 9.39 -40.45 12.89
C VAL A 167 10.22 -41.32 11.93
N ASP A 168 11.13 -42.10 12.50
CA ASP A 168 12.00 -43.06 11.84
C ASP A 168 12.99 -42.49 10.82
N LEU A 169 13.19 -41.18 10.80
CA LEU A 169 14.22 -40.50 10.00
C LEU A 169 15.30 -39.91 10.90
N TRP A 170 16.57 -40.11 10.52
CA TRP A 170 17.68 -39.42 11.18
C TRP A 170 17.65 -37.94 10.82
N ALA A 171 17.90 -37.10 11.83
CA ALA A 171 18.01 -35.66 11.68
C ALA A 171 19.20 -35.14 12.50
N HIS A 172 19.96 -34.23 11.91
CA HIS A 172 20.93 -33.43 12.65
C HIS A 172 20.21 -32.26 13.30
N VAL A 173 20.39 -32.04 14.60
CA VAL A 173 19.85 -30.87 15.29
C VAL A 173 20.97 -30.01 15.86
N ALA A 174 20.79 -28.70 15.85
CA ALA A 174 21.64 -27.78 16.59
C ALA A 174 20.83 -26.71 17.31
N LEU A 175 21.38 -26.25 18.44
CA LEU A 175 20.90 -25.09 19.18
C LEU A 175 22.09 -24.20 19.51
N VAL A 176 22.10 -23.00 18.95
CA VAL A 176 23.12 -21.98 19.16
C VAL A 176 22.54 -20.89 20.07
N CYS A 177 23.16 -20.68 21.22
CA CYS A 177 22.86 -19.60 22.13
C CYS A 177 23.97 -18.55 22.03
N ASP A 178 23.70 -17.44 21.33
CA ASP A 178 24.62 -16.31 21.17
C ASP A 178 24.23 -15.19 22.12
N ARG A 179 24.88 -15.16 23.28
CA ARG A 179 24.63 -14.13 24.31
C ARG A 179 25.25 -12.79 23.97
N GLU A 180 26.23 -12.73 23.07
CA GLU A 180 26.83 -11.48 22.62
C GLU A 180 25.87 -10.74 21.66
N LYS A 181 25.17 -11.49 20.81
CA LYS A 181 24.14 -10.95 19.90
C LYS A 181 22.72 -10.96 20.49
N HIS A 182 22.53 -11.48 21.70
CA HIS A 182 21.23 -11.70 22.33
C HIS A 182 20.27 -12.49 21.43
N GLN A 183 20.72 -13.65 20.95
CA GLN A 183 19.99 -14.48 20.00
C GLN A 183 20.05 -15.96 20.38
N ILE A 184 18.98 -16.69 20.04
CA ILE A 184 18.92 -18.15 20.10
C ILE A 184 18.51 -18.64 18.72
N GLU A 185 19.24 -19.60 18.18
CA GLU A 185 18.95 -20.13 16.85
C GLU A 185 18.94 -21.65 16.85
N MET A 186 17.90 -22.22 16.23
CA MET A 186 17.69 -23.66 16.14
C MET A 186 17.83 -24.14 14.70
N TYR A 187 18.50 -25.27 14.54
CA TYR A 187 18.76 -25.89 13.26
C TYR A 187 18.23 -27.33 13.24
N VAL A 188 17.64 -27.72 12.12
CA VAL A 188 17.31 -29.12 11.80
C VAL A 188 17.85 -29.38 10.40
N ASN A 189 18.71 -30.38 10.25
CA ASN A 189 19.41 -30.73 9.01
C ASN A 189 20.13 -29.52 8.38
N GLY A 190 20.79 -28.73 9.24
CA GLY A 190 21.48 -27.50 8.84
C GLY A 190 20.57 -26.33 8.50
N TYR A 191 19.25 -26.50 8.45
CA TYR A 191 18.29 -25.43 8.15
C TYR A 191 17.79 -24.73 9.42
N SER A 192 17.75 -23.39 9.40
CA SER A 192 17.12 -22.55 10.41
C SER A 192 16.16 -21.53 9.77
N SER A 193 15.05 -21.24 10.44
CA SER A 193 14.15 -20.13 10.08
C SER A 193 14.69 -18.76 10.51
N GLY A 194 15.91 -18.71 11.06
CA GLY A 194 16.57 -17.51 11.57
C GLY A 194 16.57 -17.44 13.10
N PRO A 195 17.37 -16.52 13.68
CA PRO A 195 17.54 -16.40 15.13
C PRO A 195 16.29 -15.79 15.80
N GLY A 196 15.88 -16.36 16.92
CA GLY A 196 14.94 -15.76 17.86
C GLY A 196 15.64 -14.78 18.80
N ALA A 197 14.94 -13.70 19.19
CA ALA A 197 15.48 -12.69 20.08
C ALA A 197 15.54 -13.19 21.54
N MET A 198 16.67 -12.93 22.20
CA MET A 198 16.84 -13.08 23.65
C MET A 198 16.64 -11.71 24.34
N PRO A 199 15.96 -11.65 25.50
CA PRO A 199 15.86 -10.40 26.27
C PRO A 199 17.25 -9.82 26.59
N LYS A 200 17.41 -8.49 26.44
CA LYS A 200 18.69 -7.80 26.71
C LYS A 200 19.16 -7.96 28.15
N ASP A 201 18.22 -8.18 29.07
CA ASP A 201 18.38 -8.35 30.50
C ASP A 201 18.44 -9.83 30.94
N PHE A 202 18.58 -10.77 30.01
CA PHE A 202 18.78 -12.18 30.36
C PHE A 202 20.19 -12.40 30.93
N ASP A 203 20.32 -12.39 32.28
CA ASP A 203 21.58 -12.49 33.02
C ASP A 203 21.85 -13.89 33.64
N GLY A 204 21.19 -14.93 33.12
CA GLY A 204 21.32 -16.28 33.67
C GLY A 204 22.77 -16.76 33.74
N ASP A 205 23.21 -17.18 34.93
CA ASP A 205 24.54 -17.74 35.16
C ASP A 205 24.44 -19.26 35.31
N PHE A 206 24.80 -19.98 34.23
CA PHE A 206 24.79 -21.43 34.18
C PHE A 206 26.10 -22.02 34.74
N ALA A 207 26.73 -21.35 35.70
CA ALA A 207 27.71 -21.97 36.60
C ALA A 207 27.02 -22.72 37.76
N LEU A 208 25.73 -22.45 38.01
CA LEU A 208 24.96 -23.03 39.12
C LEU A 208 24.42 -24.43 38.78
N GLY A 209 25.00 -25.45 39.41
CA GLY A 209 24.72 -26.86 39.08
C GLY A 209 25.55 -27.34 37.89
N GLY A 210 26.05 -28.57 37.93
CA GLY A 210 26.99 -29.10 36.94
C GLY A 210 26.50 -30.33 36.18
N GLU A 211 25.30 -30.83 36.46
CA GLU A 211 24.81 -32.05 35.82
C GLU A 211 24.40 -31.75 34.38
N LEU A 212 25.09 -32.39 33.43
CA LEU A 212 24.74 -32.42 32.02
C LEU A 212 24.13 -33.78 31.71
N THR A 213 22.97 -33.79 31.07
CA THR A 213 22.30 -35.04 30.70
C THR A 213 21.83 -35.04 29.25
N VAL A 214 21.99 -36.19 28.58
CA VAL A 214 21.22 -36.58 27.39
C VAL A 214 20.01 -37.37 27.89
N GLY A 215 18.80 -36.88 27.58
CA GLY A 215 17.62 -37.09 28.43
C GLY A 215 17.71 -36.25 29.70
N ASN A 216 16.95 -36.56 30.75
CA ASN A 216 17.16 -35.99 32.09
C ASN A 216 16.45 -36.73 33.24
N GLY A 217 15.81 -37.87 32.95
CA GLY A 217 15.07 -38.62 33.95
C GLY A 217 13.70 -38.03 34.30
N TRP A 218 13.10 -37.24 33.40
CA TRP A 218 11.69 -36.87 33.47
C TRP A 218 10.90 -37.59 32.36
N HIS A 219 10.53 -36.90 31.28
CA HIS A 219 9.90 -37.48 30.09
C HIS A 219 10.89 -37.40 28.93
N ASN A 220 11.80 -38.35 28.83
CA ASN A 220 12.78 -38.39 27.75
C ASN A 220 12.08 -38.57 26.39
N TYR A 221 12.71 -38.20 25.28
CA TYR A 221 12.14 -38.49 23.96
C TYR A 221 12.22 -39.98 23.63
N TRP A 222 11.39 -40.42 22.68
CA TRP A 222 11.45 -41.77 22.13
C TRP A 222 12.33 -41.77 20.89
N GLY A 223 13.51 -42.37 20.97
CA GLY A 223 14.36 -42.51 19.80
C GLY A 223 15.83 -42.71 20.07
N LEU A 224 16.59 -42.75 18.98
CA LEU A 224 18.04 -42.96 18.96
C LEU A 224 18.78 -41.63 18.93
N MET A 225 19.76 -41.46 19.82
CA MET A 225 20.66 -40.31 19.83
C MET A 225 22.11 -40.76 19.56
N ASP A 226 22.78 -40.02 18.70
CA ASP A 226 24.15 -40.23 18.27
C ASP A 226 24.88 -38.88 18.08
N GLU A 227 26.22 -38.89 18.01
CA GLU A 227 27.07 -37.74 17.68
C GLU A 227 26.74 -36.47 18.48
N VAL A 228 26.72 -36.59 19.81
CA VAL A 228 26.40 -35.47 20.71
C VAL A 228 27.63 -34.59 20.90
N LEU A 229 27.50 -33.32 20.53
CA LEU A 229 28.55 -32.30 20.64
C LEU A 229 28.04 -31.12 21.46
N VAL A 230 28.89 -30.61 22.36
CA VAL A 230 28.60 -29.41 23.15
C VAL A 230 29.79 -28.47 23.10
N TYR A 231 29.56 -27.20 22.79
CA TYR A 231 30.56 -26.14 22.74
C TYR A 231 30.27 -25.04 23.76
N ARG A 232 31.31 -24.44 24.35
CA ARG A 232 31.22 -23.22 25.18
C ARG A 232 31.36 -21.94 24.36
N SER A 233 30.80 -21.96 23.15
CA SER A 233 30.69 -20.81 22.27
C SER A 233 29.50 -20.94 21.35
N ALA A 234 28.99 -19.82 20.85
CA ALA A 234 28.10 -19.80 19.71
C ALA A 234 28.89 -20.18 18.44
N LEU A 235 28.48 -21.25 17.75
CA LEU A 235 29.00 -21.58 16.42
C LEU A 235 28.37 -20.68 15.37
N SER A 236 29.11 -20.38 14.30
CA SER A 236 28.52 -19.76 13.11
C SER A 236 27.59 -20.73 12.39
N ARG A 237 26.65 -20.19 11.61
CA ARG A 237 25.79 -20.97 10.73
C ARG A 237 26.60 -21.88 9.82
N GLU A 238 27.68 -21.37 9.21
CA GLU A 238 28.56 -22.17 8.35
C GLU A 238 29.18 -23.35 9.10
N ALA A 239 29.54 -23.18 10.38
CA ALA A 239 30.10 -24.28 11.17
C ALA A 239 29.06 -25.37 11.46
N VAL A 240 27.81 -24.99 11.76
CA VAL A 240 26.70 -25.93 11.94
C VAL A 240 26.39 -26.68 10.63
N GLU A 241 26.38 -25.97 9.50
CA GLU A 241 26.13 -26.58 8.19
C GLU A 241 27.28 -27.51 7.75
N MET A 242 28.53 -27.16 8.03
CA MET A 242 29.68 -28.04 7.76
C MET A 242 29.58 -29.34 8.55
N GLU A 243 29.19 -29.27 9.83
CA GLU A 243 29.02 -30.47 10.65
C GLU A 243 27.86 -31.34 10.16
N PHE A 244 26.72 -30.72 9.85
CA PHE A 244 25.62 -31.43 9.20
C PHE A 244 26.06 -32.10 7.88
N GLY A 245 26.79 -31.37 7.03
CA GLY A 245 27.31 -31.87 5.76
C GLY A 245 28.27 -33.05 5.91
N ARG A 246 29.05 -33.10 7.00
CA ARG A 246 29.91 -34.24 7.35
C ARG A 246 29.11 -35.50 7.67
N LEU A 247 27.96 -35.36 8.32
CA LEU A 247 27.17 -36.48 8.85
C LEU A 247 26.05 -36.96 7.92
N LYS A 248 25.53 -36.09 7.05
CA LYS A 248 24.29 -36.34 6.28
C LYS A 248 24.31 -37.64 5.48
N ASP A 249 25.42 -37.97 4.83
CA ASP A 249 25.52 -39.13 3.92
C ASP A 249 25.62 -40.44 4.71
N THR A 250 26.38 -40.42 5.81
CA THR A 250 26.52 -41.55 6.75
C THR A 250 25.15 -41.92 7.33
N PHE A 251 24.42 -40.92 7.82
CA PHE A 251 23.13 -41.11 8.47
C PHE A 251 21.95 -41.18 7.49
N LYS A 252 22.19 -40.97 6.19
CA LYS A 252 21.18 -40.94 5.12
C LYS A 252 20.03 -39.98 5.45
N VAL A 253 20.39 -38.78 5.92
CA VAL A 253 19.42 -37.76 6.32
C VAL A 253 18.59 -37.34 5.11
N VAL A 254 17.27 -37.32 5.28
CA VAL A 254 16.33 -36.83 4.26
C VAL A 254 16.07 -35.36 4.53
N GLU A 255 16.45 -34.51 3.58
CA GLU A 255 16.26 -33.08 3.65
C GLU A 255 14.88 -32.70 3.10
N SER A 256 14.23 -31.71 3.72
CA SER A 256 12.97 -31.19 3.19
C SER A 256 13.24 -30.30 1.98
N ALA A 257 12.27 -30.23 1.06
CA ALA A 257 12.38 -29.37 -0.11
C ALA A 257 12.55 -27.88 0.28
N GLU A 258 11.90 -27.47 1.37
CA GLU A 258 11.98 -26.12 1.94
C GLU A 258 13.40 -25.81 2.44
N ALA A 259 14.05 -26.76 3.13
CA ALA A 259 15.41 -26.60 3.61
C ALA A 259 16.42 -26.47 2.45
N ILE A 260 16.25 -27.28 1.40
CA ILE A 260 17.09 -27.21 0.19
C ILE A 260 16.88 -25.86 -0.52
N ALA A 261 15.63 -25.46 -0.75
CA ALA A 261 15.30 -24.21 -1.44
C ALA A 261 15.78 -22.97 -0.66
N ALA A 262 15.65 -22.97 0.66
CA ALA A 262 16.08 -21.84 1.50
C ALA A 262 17.60 -21.66 1.49
N ARG A 263 18.38 -22.76 1.62
CA ARG A 263 19.85 -22.69 1.53
C ARG A 263 20.30 -22.27 0.15
N GLU A 264 19.65 -22.74 -0.91
CA GLU A 264 19.94 -22.30 -2.26
C GLU A 264 19.68 -20.79 -2.41
N ARG A 265 18.54 -20.30 -1.92
CA ARG A 265 18.23 -18.86 -1.91
C ARG A 265 19.27 -18.05 -1.13
N GLU A 266 19.71 -18.53 0.04
CA GLU A 266 20.76 -17.87 0.84
C GLU A 266 22.11 -17.84 0.10
N ARG A 267 22.49 -18.95 -0.53
CA ARG A 267 23.68 -19.02 -1.40
C ARG A 267 23.62 -17.98 -2.51
N LEU A 268 22.49 -17.88 -3.20
CA LEU A 268 22.30 -16.92 -4.28
C LEU A 268 22.28 -15.47 -3.77
N ALA A 269 21.70 -15.22 -2.59
CA ALA A 269 21.69 -13.89 -1.97
C ALA A 269 23.11 -13.44 -1.56
N ARG A 270 23.94 -14.38 -1.08
CA ARG A 270 25.35 -14.10 -0.74
C ARG A 270 26.16 -13.63 -1.95
N THR A 271 25.87 -14.12 -3.15
CA THR A 271 26.51 -13.61 -4.37
C THR A 271 26.31 -12.10 -4.54
N PHE A 272 25.15 -11.56 -4.16
CA PHE A 272 24.91 -10.11 -4.27
C PHE A 272 25.66 -9.30 -3.20
N VAL A 273 25.98 -9.88 -2.05
CA VAL A 273 26.90 -9.27 -1.08
C VAL A 273 28.28 -9.05 -1.72
N ASP A 274 28.80 -10.07 -2.41
CA ASP A 274 30.09 -9.98 -3.10
C ASP A 274 30.03 -9.01 -4.29
N VAL A 275 28.94 -9.02 -5.05
CA VAL A 275 28.70 -8.03 -6.13
C VAL A 275 28.71 -6.61 -5.60
N ASN A 276 28.01 -6.34 -4.50
CA ASN A 276 27.95 -5.01 -3.90
C ASN A 276 29.31 -4.59 -3.32
N ALA A 277 30.05 -5.52 -2.70
CA ALA A 277 31.40 -5.26 -2.22
C ALA A 277 32.39 -4.94 -3.36
N ALA A 278 32.30 -5.64 -4.50
CA ALA A 278 33.09 -5.35 -5.69
C ALA A 278 32.70 -4.00 -6.32
N TRP A 279 31.40 -3.69 -6.36
CA TRP A 279 30.88 -2.42 -6.86
C TRP A 279 31.41 -1.23 -6.04
N ALA A 280 31.34 -1.30 -4.70
CA ALA A 280 31.84 -0.25 -3.80
C ALA A 280 33.34 0.03 -3.97
N LYS A 281 34.13 -0.96 -4.44
CA LYS A 281 35.55 -0.81 -4.75
C LYS A 281 35.82 -0.34 -6.18
N GLY A 282 34.79 -0.12 -6.99
CA GLY A 282 34.91 0.19 -8.42
C GLY A 282 35.42 -0.98 -9.27
N GLN A 283 35.35 -2.22 -8.77
CA GLN A 283 35.82 -3.43 -9.46
C GLN A 283 34.74 -4.00 -10.39
N PHE A 284 34.31 -3.21 -11.39
CA PHE A 284 33.19 -3.57 -12.26
C PHE A 284 33.42 -4.84 -13.09
N GLY A 285 34.66 -5.19 -13.42
CA GLY A 285 34.99 -6.47 -14.05
C GLY A 285 34.63 -7.69 -13.18
N GLU A 286 34.85 -7.58 -11.86
CA GLU A 286 34.50 -8.63 -10.89
C GLU A 286 32.98 -8.72 -10.70
N VAL A 287 32.29 -7.57 -10.61
CA VAL A 287 30.82 -7.49 -10.64
C VAL A 287 30.26 -8.29 -11.82
N ARG A 288 30.76 -8.04 -13.04
CA ARG A 288 30.30 -8.74 -14.24
C ARG A 288 30.56 -10.24 -14.18
N SER A 289 31.72 -10.67 -13.67
CA SER A 289 32.04 -12.10 -13.54
C SER A 289 31.04 -12.81 -12.61
N LEU A 290 30.82 -12.26 -11.42
CA LEU A 290 29.90 -12.81 -10.42
C LEU A 290 28.45 -12.84 -10.96
N CYS A 291 28.01 -11.76 -11.59
CA CYS A 291 26.68 -11.70 -12.18
C CYS A 291 26.51 -12.66 -13.37
N GLN A 292 27.53 -12.83 -14.20
CA GLN A 292 27.47 -13.71 -15.38
C GLN A 292 27.29 -15.18 -15.01
N GLU A 293 27.87 -15.63 -13.90
CA GLU A 293 27.68 -16.98 -13.35
C GLU A 293 26.20 -17.23 -13.00
N LEU A 294 25.56 -16.27 -12.32
CA LEU A 294 24.14 -16.34 -12.01
C LEU A 294 23.26 -16.30 -13.27
N VAL A 295 23.55 -15.41 -14.21
CA VAL A 295 22.79 -15.29 -15.48
C VAL A 295 22.83 -16.61 -16.27
N ALA A 296 23.97 -17.30 -16.27
CA ALA A 296 24.16 -18.58 -16.97
C ALA A 296 23.56 -19.79 -16.24
N SER A 297 23.31 -19.69 -14.93
CA SER A 297 22.79 -20.77 -14.09
C SER A 297 21.30 -21.03 -14.37
N GLN A 298 20.97 -22.10 -15.08
CA GLN A 298 19.57 -22.46 -15.36
C GLN A 298 18.80 -22.93 -14.11
N ASP A 299 19.52 -23.31 -13.06
CA ASP A 299 18.94 -23.75 -11.78
C ASP A 299 18.54 -22.55 -10.89
N SER A 300 18.98 -21.33 -11.22
CA SER A 300 18.70 -20.13 -10.43
C SER A 300 17.33 -19.51 -10.80
N PRO A 301 16.55 -19.02 -9.82
CA PRO A 301 15.27 -18.37 -10.08
C PRO A 301 15.38 -17.17 -11.03
N ALA A 302 14.36 -16.95 -11.87
CA ALA A 302 14.40 -15.92 -12.91
C ALA A 302 14.56 -14.48 -12.36
N ASN A 303 14.02 -14.17 -11.18
CA ASN A 303 14.21 -12.88 -10.51
C ASN A 303 15.67 -12.66 -10.09
N PHE A 304 16.38 -13.69 -9.63
CA PHE A 304 17.81 -13.62 -9.30
C PHE A 304 18.65 -13.41 -10.57
N ARG A 305 18.39 -14.20 -11.62
CA ARG A 305 19.10 -14.08 -12.90
C ARG A 305 18.91 -12.69 -13.53
N SER A 306 17.68 -12.21 -13.57
CA SER A 306 17.36 -10.91 -14.16
C SER A 306 17.98 -9.75 -13.38
N TYR A 307 17.99 -9.80 -12.05
CA TYR A 307 18.68 -8.77 -11.26
C TYR A 307 20.20 -8.80 -11.45
N ALA A 308 20.82 -9.99 -11.47
CA ALA A 308 22.24 -10.11 -11.81
C ALA A 308 22.54 -9.53 -13.20
N HIS A 309 21.66 -9.77 -14.17
CA HIS A 309 21.79 -9.22 -15.52
C HIS A 309 21.67 -7.69 -15.53
N LEU A 310 20.75 -7.12 -14.75
CA LEU A 310 20.65 -5.66 -14.57
C LEU A 310 21.92 -5.07 -13.93
N ARG A 311 22.44 -5.68 -12.86
CA ARG A 311 23.72 -5.24 -12.23
C ARG A 311 24.88 -5.31 -13.22
N LEU A 312 24.93 -6.36 -14.05
CA LEU A 312 25.92 -6.49 -15.13
C LEU A 312 25.80 -5.34 -16.12
N ALA A 313 24.59 -5.04 -16.63
CA ALA A 313 24.35 -3.94 -17.57
C ALA A 313 24.71 -2.56 -16.96
N GLN A 314 24.28 -2.32 -15.72
CA GLN A 314 24.59 -1.10 -14.97
C GLN A 314 26.11 -0.92 -14.78
N SER A 315 26.87 -2.00 -14.57
CA SER A 315 28.33 -1.93 -14.41
C SER A 315 29.03 -1.40 -15.68
N TYR A 316 28.50 -1.73 -16.87
CA TYR A 316 29.01 -1.18 -18.12
C TYR A 316 28.68 0.31 -18.26
N LEU A 317 27.48 0.74 -17.85
CA LEU A 317 27.13 2.16 -17.81
C LEU A 317 28.04 2.94 -16.85
N ALA A 318 28.35 2.39 -15.68
CA ALA A 318 29.25 3.00 -14.71
C ALA A 318 30.67 3.21 -15.26
N GLU A 319 31.16 2.32 -16.12
CA GLU A 319 32.43 2.47 -16.85
C GLU A 319 32.31 3.33 -18.13
N GLY A 320 31.12 3.83 -18.46
CA GLY A 320 30.85 4.59 -19.68
C GLY A 320 30.76 3.75 -20.97
N ASN A 321 30.77 2.43 -20.87
CA ASN A 321 30.67 1.50 -22.00
C ASN A 321 29.20 1.27 -22.42
N ARG A 322 28.62 2.30 -23.03
CA ARG A 322 27.22 2.32 -23.48
C ARG A 322 26.86 1.21 -24.48
N PRO A 323 27.68 0.87 -25.50
CA PRO A 323 27.34 -0.21 -26.42
C PRO A 323 27.19 -1.58 -25.73
N ALA A 324 28.06 -1.90 -24.78
CA ALA A 324 27.98 -3.16 -24.03
C ALA A 324 26.78 -3.16 -23.07
N ALA A 325 26.49 -2.03 -22.41
CA ALA A 325 25.31 -1.87 -21.58
C ALA A 325 24.02 -2.10 -22.39
N LYS A 326 23.90 -1.45 -23.56
CA LYS A 326 22.75 -1.62 -24.46
C LYS A 326 22.56 -3.09 -24.84
N SER A 327 23.62 -3.78 -25.25
CA SER A 327 23.54 -5.20 -25.62
C SER A 327 23.08 -6.09 -24.46
N ALA A 328 23.51 -5.79 -23.22
CA ALA A 328 23.01 -6.49 -22.04
C ALA A 328 21.53 -6.20 -21.80
N TYR A 329 21.08 -4.94 -21.90
CA TYR A 329 19.65 -4.61 -21.78
C TYR A 329 18.79 -5.26 -22.88
N GLU A 330 19.27 -5.33 -24.12
CA GLU A 330 18.58 -6.04 -25.21
C GLU A 330 18.39 -7.53 -24.87
N ALA A 331 19.41 -8.15 -24.27
CA ALA A 331 19.31 -9.54 -23.82
C ALA A 331 18.31 -9.71 -22.66
N ILE A 332 18.23 -8.76 -21.73
CA ILE A 332 17.23 -8.75 -20.65
C ILE A 332 15.82 -8.64 -21.24
N ALA A 333 15.59 -7.69 -22.15
CA ALA A 333 14.29 -7.46 -22.77
C ALA A 333 13.80 -8.68 -23.58
N ALA A 334 14.72 -9.43 -24.19
CA ALA A 334 14.41 -10.62 -24.99
C ALA A 334 14.16 -11.90 -24.17
N GLU A 335 14.60 -11.97 -22.91
CA GLU A 335 14.49 -13.18 -22.09
C GLU A 335 13.09 -13.33 -21.49
N ALA A 336 12.22 -14.08 -22.15
CA ALA A 336 10.81 -14.21 -21.79
C ALA A 336 10.56 -14.76 -20.37
N SER A 337 11.51 -15.50 -19.78
CA SER A 337 11.40 -16.00 -18.41
C SER A 337 11.62 -14.92 -17.35
N TYR A 338 12.20 -13.77 -17.70
CA TYR A 338 12.45 -12.69 -16.75
C TYR A 338 11.17 -11.94 -16.36
N PRO A 339 11.11 -11.42 -15.10
CA PRO A 339 10.00 -10.59 -14.66
C PRO A 339 9.71 -9.45 -15.65
N ALA A 340 8.43 -9.24 -15.96
CA ALA A 340 8.01 -8.22 -16.92
C ALA A 340 8.54 -6.82 -16.57
N VAL A 341 8.59 -6.48 -15.29
CA VAL A 341 9.14 -5.20 -14.79
C VAL A 341 10.61 -5.01 -15.16
N HIS A 342 11.45 -6.04 -15.08
CA HIS A 342 12.87 -5.95 -15.45
C HIS A 342 13.07 -5.84 -16.96
N ARG A 343 12.20 -6.49 -17.76
CA ARG A 343 12.21 -6.35 -19.22
C ARG A 343 11.80 -4.96 -19.67
N TYR A 344 10.78 -4.39 -19.02
CA TYR A 344 10.35 -3.01 -19.21
C TYR A 344 11.47 -2.02 -18.85
N GLU A 345 12.09 -2.18 -17.68
CA GLU A 345 13.22 -1.35 -17.25
C GLU A 345 14.38 -1.37 -18.25
N ALA A 346 14.68 -2.55 -18.79
CA ALA A 346 15.70 -2.72 -19.81
C ALA A 346 15.34 -2.02 -21.12
N GLN A 347 14.09 -2.09 -21.55
CA GLN A 347 13.61 -1.40 -22.76
C GLN A 347 13.78 0.12 -22.63
N GLU A 348 13.37 0.71 -21.50
CA GLU A 348 13.62 2.13 -21.24
C GLU A 348 15.12 2.46 -21.23
N SER A 349 15.94 1.59 -20.62
CA SER A 349 17.39 1.81 -20.55
C SER A 349 18.08 1.76 -21.93
N ILE A 350 17.54 0.97 -22.87
CA ILE A 350 17.96 0.94 -24.28
C ILE A 350 17.68 2.30 -24.92
N GLU A 351 16.45 2.80 -24.79
CA GLU A 351 16.03 4.08 -25.35
C GLU A 351 16.85 5.24 -24.77
N GLU A 352 17.08 5.24 -23.47
CA GLU A 352 17.93 6.21 -22.78
C GLU A 352 19.37 6.18 -23.30
N THR A 353 19.92 4.97 -23.49
CA THR A 353 21.28 4.79 -24.02
C THR A 353 21.40 5.30 -25.46
N ASP A 354 20.39 5.04 -26.30
CA ASP A 354 20.34 5.48 -27.69
C ASP A 354 20.25 7.00 -27.82
N ARG A 355 19.42 7.65 -26.98
CA ARG A 355 19.32 9.11 -26.94
C ARG A 355 20.63 9.76 -26.54
N VAL A 356 21.29 9.25 -25.49
CA VAL A 356 22.60 9.77 -25.08
C VAL A 356 23.64 9.56 -26.18
N ALA A 357 23.61 8.44 -26.90
CA ALA A 357 24.50 8.20 -28.04
C ALA A 357 24.28 9.19 -29.19
N GLN A 358 23.07 9.74 -29.33
CA GLN A 358 22.72 10.79 -30.29
C GLN A 358 23.02 12.22 -29.77
N GLY A 359 23.59 12.36 -28.58
CA GLY A 359 23.87 13.67 -27.96
C GLY A 359 22.62 14.33 -27.36
N GLN A 360 21.54 13.58 -27.15
CA GLN A 360 20.31 14.04 -26.52
C GLN A 360 20.34 13.72 -25.00
N PRO A 361 19.50 14.39 -24.18
CA PRO A 361 19.25 13.95 -22.82
C PRO A 361 18.73 12.51 -22.79
N ALA A 362 19.11 11.75 -21.76
CA ALA A 362 18.73 10.35 -21.61
C ALA A 362 17.21 10.15 -21.70
N ARG A 363 16.44 11.06 -21.14
CA ARG A 363 14.97 11.03 -21.21
C ARG A 363 14.42 12.13 -22.09
N ASP A 364 13.22 11.88 -22.60
CA ASP A 364 12.39 12.87 -23.27
C ASP A 364 11.14 13.13 -22.43
N PRO A 365 11.06 14.24 -21.68
CA PRO A 365 9.85 14.54 -20.92
C PRO A 365 8.61 14.66 -21.80
N ALA A 366 8.74 14.90 -23.11
CA ALA A 366 7.59 14.91 -24.02
C ALA A 366 7.05 13.50 -24.30
N ALA A 367 7.85 12.44 -24.13
CA ALA A 367 7.41 11.07 -24.42
C ALA A 367 6.37 10.54 -23.41
N SER A 368 6.31 11.10 -22.21
CA SER A 368 5.27 10.78 -21.23
C SER A 368 4.06 11.70 -21.29
N ARG A 369 4.07 12.72 -22.15
CA ARG A 369 3.05 13.79 -22.20
C ARG A 369 2.18 13.69 -23.43
N THR A 370 0.90 13.99 -23.29
CA THR A 370 -0.07 14.03 -24.39
C THR A 370 -0.20 15.45 -24.91
N ASP A 371 0.10 15.62 -26.21
CA ASP A 371 -0.18 16.87 -26.92
C ASP A 371 -1.64 16.88 -27.38
N ALA A 372 -2.44 17.78 -26.81
CA ALA A 372 -3.78 18.05 -27.30
C ALA A 372 -3.70 18.72 -28.69
N PRO A 373 -4.30 18.15 -29.76
CA PRO A 373 -4.24 18.74 -31.09
C PRO A 373 -4.80 20.17 -31.10
N VAL A 374 -4.08 21.13 -31.67
CA VAL A 374 -4.54 22.52 -31.78
C VAL A 374 -5.38 22.68 -33.04
N ILE A 375 -6.59 23.23 -32.89
CA ILE A 375 -7.46 23.58 -34.01
C ILE A 375 -7.56 25.11 -34.08
N ASP A 376 -6.91 25.69 -35.09
CA ASP A 376 -6.81 27.14 -35.30
C ASP A 376 -7.52 27.62 -36.57
N LYS A 377 -8.03 26.69 -37.38
CA LYS A 377 -8.80 26.96 -38.61
C LYS A 377 -10.14 26.25 -38.57
N PHE A 378 -11.19 27.03 -38.72
CA PHE A 378 -12.57 26.55 -38.70
C PHE A 378 -13.24 26.83 -40.05
N ALA A 379 -14.05 25.89 -40.51
CA ALA A 379 -14.88 26.03 -41.70
C ALA A 379 -16.04 27.02 -41.47
N ALA A 380 -16.52 27.10 -40.24
CA ALA A 380 -17.39 28.16 -39.75
C ALA A 380 -17.25 28.31 -38.23
N GLU A 381 -17.56 29.49 -37.73
CA GLU A 381 -17.49 29.86 -36.33
C GLU A 381 -18.74 30.65 -35.95
N VAL A 382 -19.36 30.27 -34.83
CA VAL A 382 -20.51 30.98 -34.25
C VAL A 382 -20.14 31.51 -32.87
N PHE A 383 -20.64 32.68 -32.51
CA PHE A 383 -20.25 33.39 -31.31
C PHE A 383 -21.41 33.48 -30.32
N VAL A 384 -21.08 33.36 -29.04
CA VAL A 384 -22.02 33.60 -27.93
C VAL A 384 -21.47 34.70 -27.01
N ALA A 385 -22.33 35.56 -26.48
CA ALA A 385 -21.96 36.62 -25.54
C ALA A 385 -23.02 36.83 -24.46
N PRO A 386 -22.67 37.26 -23.24
CA PRO A 386 -23.64 37.52 -22.18
C PRO A 386 -24.70 38.58 -22.53
N ASN A 387 -24.34 39.52 -23.40
CA ASN A 387 -25.20 40.58 -23.93
C ASN A 387 -25.68 40.29 -25.37
N GLY A 388 -25.53 39.06 -25.84
CA GLY A 388 -26.05 38.61 -27.13
C GLY A 388 -27.58 38.46 -27.13
N ASP A 389 -28.12 38.04 -28.27
CA ASP A 389 -29.54 37.76 -28.48
C ASP A 389 -29.68 36.50 -29.34
N ASP A 390 -30.50 35.53 -28.93
CA ASP A 390 -30.70 34.29 -29.69
C ASP A 390 -31.43 34.50 -31.03
N ALA A 391 -31.97 35.70 -31.27
CA ALA A 391 -32.48 36.15 -32.55
C ALA A 391 -31.40 36.70 -33.51
N ASN A 392 -30.16 36.91 -33.03
CA ASN A 392 -29.05 37.34 -33.87
C ASN A 392 -28.60 36.25 -34.86
N ASP A 393 -27.60 36.54 -35.70
CA ASP A 393 -27.08 35.60 -36.70
C ASP A 393 -25.90 34.75 -36.21
N GLY A 394 -25.39 35.00 -35.00
CA GLY A 394 -24.28 34.26 -34.41
C GLY A 394 -22.90 34.72 -34.88
N SER A 395 -22.79 35.85 -35.58
CA SER A 395 -21.51 36.49 -35.90
C SER A 395 -20.86 37.11 -34.66
N GLU A 396 -19.55 37.41 -34.71
CA GLU A 396 -18.87 38.07 -33.59
C GLU A 396 -19.46 39.47 -33.29
N GLN A 397 -20.02 40.14 -34.30
CA GLN A 397 -20.69 41.43 -34.15
C GLN A 397 -22.10 41.29 -33.57
N TRP A 398 -22.81 40.22 -33.92
CA TRP A 398 -24.18 39.92 -33.46
C TRP A 398 -24.22 38.49 -32.90
N PRO A 399 -23.65 38.27 -31.71
CA PRO A 399 -23.54 36.94 -31.12
C PRO A 399 -24.89 36.47 -30.57
N PHE A 400 -25.05 35.15 -30.48
CA PHE A 400 -26.16 34.55 -29.75
C PHE A 400 -26.02 34.80 -28.24
N ALA A 401 -27.12 34.66 -27.49
CA ALA A 401 -27.09 34.74 -26.03
C ALA A 401 -26.70 33.41 -25.38
N THR A 402 -27.12 32.27 -25.98
CA THR A 402 -27.02 30.95 -25.34
C THR A 402 -26.20 29.93 -26.13
N LEU A 403 -25.53 29.02 -25.42
CA LEU A 403 -24.87 27.86 -26.04
C LEU A 403 -25.86 26.92 -26.74
N THR A 404 -27.11 26.84 -26.23
CA THR A 404 -28.18 26.05 -26.84
C THR A 404 -28.47 26.53 -28.26
N ARG A 405 -28.64 27.85 -28.44
CA ARG A 405 -28.88 28.41 -29.78
C ARG A 405 -27.67 28.21 -30.70
N ALA A 406 -26.45 28.35 -30.18
CA ALA A 406 -25.22 28.12 -30.94
C ALA A 406 -25.04 26.66 -31.36
N ARG A 407 -25.40 25.68 -30.52
CA ARG A 407 -25.49 24.26 -30.87
C ARG A 407 -26.47 24.06 -32.03
N ASP A 408 -27.67 24.63 -31.94
CA ASP A 408 -28.68 24.48 -32.99
C ASP A 408 -28.19 25.08 -34.33
N GLU A 409 -27.45 26.19 -34.29
CA GLU A 409 -26.81 26.75 -35.48
C GLU A 409 -25.69 25.85 -36.03
N THR A 410 -24.91 25.22 -35.15
CA THR A 410 -23.87 24.25 -35.54
C THR A 410 -24.50 23.06 -36.27
N ARG A 411 -25.61 22.51 -35.77
CA ARG A 411 -26.40 21.47 -36.44
C ARG A 411 -26.91 21.95 -37.80
N ALA A 412 -27.43 23.17 -37.89
CA ALA A 412 -27.90 23.75 -39.14
C ALA A 412 -26.77 23.98 -40.16
N LEU A 413 -25.58 24.39 -39.72
CA LEU A 413 -24.39 24.51 -40.57
C LEU A 413 -23.97 23.15 -41.14
N ARG A 414 -23.97 22.10 -40.31
CA ARG A 414 -23.73 20.71 -40.77
C ARG A 414 -24.77 20.27 -41.79
N ALA A 415 -26.05 20.49 -41.52
CA ALA A 415 -27.14 20.16 -42.45
C ALA A 415 -27.05 20.92 -43.79
N ARG A 416 -26.45 22.11 -43.81
CA ARG A 416 -26.16 22.90 -45.04
C ARG A 416 -24.91 22.45 -45.78
N GLY A 417 -24.18 21.45 -45.29
CA GLY A 417 -23.01 20.87 -45.96
C GLY A 417 -21.69 21.55 -45.63
N VAL A 418 -21.59 22.32 -44.54
CA VAL A 418 -20.30 22.85 -44.08
C VAL A 418 -19.41 21.68 -43.65
N ALA A 419 -18.37 21.42 -44.46
CA ALA A 419 -17.38 20.40 -44.23
C ALA A 419 -16.13 20.99 -43.56
N GLY A 420 -15.64 20.35 -42.49
CA GLY A 420 -14.45 20.79 -41.73
C GLY A 420 -14.77 21.19 -40.28
N PRO A 421 -13.76 21.59 -39.48
CA PRO A 421 -13.94 21.92 -38.07
C PRO A 421 -14.93 23.07 -37.86
N LEU A 422 -15.79 22.97 -36.86
CA LEU A 422 -16.70 24.05 -36.45
C LEU A 422 -16.33 24.56 -35.07
N ALA A 423 -16.44 25.87 -34.84
CA ALA A 423 -16.25 26.48 -33.54
C ALA A 423 -17.52 27.15 -33.02
N VAL A 424 -17.80 26.95 -31.73
CA VAL A 424 -18.68 27.79 -30.91
C VAL A 424 -17.77 28.57 -29.96
N THR A 425 -17.61 29.87 -30.22
CA THR A 425 -16.69 30.72 -29.47
C THR A 425 -17.44 31.61 -28.49
N ALA A 426 -17.20 31.39 -27.20
CA ALA A 426 -17.73 32.19 -26.12
C ALA A 426 -16.84 33.41 -25.86
N LEU A 427 -17.42 34.61 -25.97
CA LEU A 427 -16.76 35.86 -25.65
C LEU A 427 -16.61 36.03 -24.11
N PRO A 428 -15.70 36.90 -23.64
CA PRO A 428 -15.51 37.11 -22.21
C PRO A 428 -16.79 37.56 -21.49
N GLY A 429 -17.05 36.97 -20.33
CA GLY A 429 -18.10 37.38 -19.40
C GLY A 429 -18.84 36.21 -18.76
N GLU A 430 -19.86 36.55 -17.96
CA GLU A 430 -20.62 35.57 -17.18
C GLU A 430 -21.97 35.26 -17.86
N TYR A 431 -22.23 33.97 -18.07
CA TYR A 431 -23.42 33.43 -18.72
C TYR A 431 -24.29 32.75 -17.65
N SER A 432 -25.50 33.28 -17.44
CA SER A 432 -26.46 32.66 -16.51
C SER A 432 -26.97 31.33 -17.07
N VAL A 433 -26.82 30.24 -16.32
CA VAL A 433 -27.27 28.90 -16.72
C VAL A 433 -28.44 28.44 -15.87
N THR A 434 -29.56 28.15 -16.54
CA THR A 434 -30.79 27.65 -15.89
C THR A 434 -31.17 26.23 -16.33
N GLY A 435 -30.40 25.63 -17.24
CA GLY A 435 -30.60 24.26 -17.74
C GLY A 435 -29.38 23.76 -18.52
N PRO A 436 -29.33 22.46 -18.85
CA PRO A 436 -28.15 21.84 -19.47
C PRO A 436 -27.91 22.34 -20.90
N LEU A 437 -26.64 22.47 -21.28
CA LEU A 437 -26.25 22.29 -22.69
C LEU A 437 -26.29 20.79 -22.99
N ALA A 438 -27.35 20.35 -23.66
CA ALA A 438 -27.51 18.97 -24.07
C ALA A 438 -26.91 18.72 -25.46
N LEU A 439 -25.83 17.96 -25.53
CA LEU A 439 -25.20 17.46 -26.74
C LEU A 439 -25.57 15.99 -26.94
N SER A 440 -26.02 15.65 -28.13
CA SER A 440 -26.38 14.28 -28.53
C SER A 440 -25.61 13.87 -29.76
N ALA A 441 -25.70 12.61 -30.19
CA ALA A 441 -25.01 12.09 -31.37
C ALA A 441 -25.09 12.99 -32.64
N GLU A 442 -26.13 13.82 -32.81
CA GLU A 442 -26.27 14.82 -33.88
C GLU A 442 -25.19 15.92 -33.87
N ASP A 443 -24.61 16.19 -32.69
CA ASP A 443 -23.54 17.19 -32.48
C ASP A 443 -22.13 16.64 -32.74
N SER A 444 -22.03 15.35 -33.12
CA SER A 444 -20.74 14.71 -33.36
C SER A 444 -20.00 15.34 -34.54
N GLY A 445 -18.68 15.41 -34.40
CA GLY A 445 -17.76 15.69 -35.48
C GLY A 445 -17.11 14.41 -36.03
N THR A 446 -16.01 14.62 -36.73
CA THR A 446 -15.04 13.57 -37.10
C THR A 446 -13.64 14.06 -36.77
N GLU A 447 -12.63 13.19 -36.84
CA GLU A 447 -11.22 13.59 -36.65
C GLU A 447 -10.82 14.80 -37.51
N ALA A 448 -11.26 14.82 -38.78
CA ALA A 448 -10.98 15.91 -39.72
C ALA A 448 -11.96 17.11 -39.59
N ALA A 449 -13.09 16.94 -38.91
CA ALA A 449 -14.14 17.95 -38.77
C ALA A 449 -14.77 17.96 -37.36
N PRO A 450 -13.97 18.17 -36.30
CA PRO A 450 -14.48 18.22 -34.93
C PRO A 450 -15.39 19.42 -34.69
N VAL A 451 -16.15 19.37 -33.60
CA VAL A 451 -16.96 20.50 -33.11
C VAL A 451 -16.34 21.01 -31.81
N VAL A 452 -15.93 22.29 -31.78
CA VAL A 452 -15.14 22.87 -30.70
C VAL A 452 -15.93 23.98 -30.00
N TYR A 453 -16.34 23.75 -28.76
CA TYR A 453 -16.86 24.79 -27.87
C TYR A 453 -15.70 25.38 -27.10
N ARG A 454 -15.40 26.66 -27.31
CA ARG A 454 -14.19 27.30 -26.76
C ARG A 454 -14.44 28.67 -26.18
N ALA A 455 -13.64 29.05 -25.19
CA ALA A 455 -13.53 30.44 -24.81
C ALA A 455 -12.63 31.20 -25.81
N LYS A 456 -12.98 32.44 -26.13
CA LYS A 456 -12.11 33.36 -26.89
C LYS A 456 -10.81 33.61 -26.12
N GLU A 457 -10.95 33.87 -24.82
CA GLU A 457 -9.87 34.00 -23.86
C GLU A 457 -10.10 32.99 -22.73
N LYS A 458 -9.13 32.09 -22.50
CA LYS A 458 -9.25 30.98 -21.55
C LYS A 458 -9.66 31.46 -20.16
N GLY A 459 -10.66 30.80 -19.57
CA GLY A 459 -11.16 31.07 -18.21
C GLY A 459 -12.05 32.31 -18.08
N THR A 460 -12.27 33.07 -19.17
CA THR A 460 -13.05 34.33 -19.11
C THR A 460 -14.53 34.16 -19.45
N ALA A 461 -14.90 33.07 -20.13
CA ALA A 461 -16.30 32.71 -20.38
C ALA A 461 -16.80 31.81 -19.23
N VAL A 462 -17.52 32.41 -18.28
CA VAL A 462 -17.96 31.76 -17.03
C VAL A 462 -19.42 31.38 -17.13
N PHE A 463 -19.72 30.08 -17.18
CA PHE A 463 -21.07 29.51 -17.13
C PHE A 463 -21.49 29.36 -15.67
N TYR A 464 -22.39 30.23 -15.23
CA TYR A 464 -22.75 30.42 -13.83
C TYR A 464 -24.16 29.90 -13.54
N GLY A 465 -24.25 28.83 -12.74
CA GLY A 465 -25.52 28.18 -12.36
C GLY A 465 -26.12 28.69 -11.04
N GLY A 466 -25.61 29.80 -10.51
CA GLY A 466 -25.93 30.31 -9.19
C GLY A 466 -26.80 31.57 -9.16
N LYS A 467 -27.01 32.09 -7.96
CA LYS A 467 -27.70 33.35 -7.69
C LYS A 467 -26.93 34.16 -6.64
N ARG A 468 -26.70 35.44 -6.93
CA ARG A 468 -26.21 36.41 -5.95
C ARG A 468 -27.37 36.88 -5.07
N LEU A 469 -27.16 36.84 -3.76
CA LEU A 469 -28.13 37.21 -2.75
C LEU A 469 -27.96 38.67 -2.32
N THR A 470 -29.07 39.32 -2.00
CA THR A 470 -29.12 40.70 -1.50
C THR A 470 -30.11 40.80 -0.35
N GLY A 471 -30.12 41.91 0.39
CA GLY A 471 -31.13 42.14 1.43
C GLY A 471 -30.84 41.44 2.76
N PHE A 472 -29.57 41.15 3.04
CA PHE A 472 -29.15 40.74 4.38
C PHE A 472 -29.36 41.89 5.37
N VAL A 473 -29.99 41.59 6.50
CA VAL A 473 -30.18 42.53 7.61
C VAL A 473 -29.76 41.87 8.93
N PRO A 474 -29.32 42.64 9.95
CA PRO A 474 -29.05 42.06 11.26
C PRO A 474 -30.29 41.37 11.84
N VAL A 475 -30.08 40.23 12.51
CA VAL A 475 -31.17 39.56 13.24
C VAL A 475 -31.60 40.42 14.43
N THR A 476 -32.89 40.79 14.47
CA THR A 476 -33.46 41.57 15.58
C THR A 476 -34.67 40.91 16.24
N ASP A 477 -35.20 39.81 15.68
CA ASP A 477 -36.34 39.10 16.23
C ASP A 477 -35.97 38.47 17.59
N PRO A 478 -36.64 38.84 18.71
CA PRO A 478 -36.36 38.27 20.03
C PRO A 478 -36.46 36.74 20.10
N ALA A 479 -37.34 36.12 19.30
CA ALA A 479 -37.51 34.67 19.29
C ALA A 479 -36.29 33.96 18.66
N VAL A 480 -35.75 34.52 17.57
CA VAL A 480 -34.54 34.05 16.91
C VAL A 480 -33.31 34.31 17.79
N LEU A 481 -33.20 35.53 18.33
CA LEU A 481 -32.09 35.93 19.21
C LEU A 481 -31.97 35.04 20.45
N LYS A 482 -33.08 34.53 20.99
CA LYS A 482 -33.09 33.62 22.15
C LYS A 482 -32.48 32.26 21.83
N ARG A 483 -32.54 31.81 20.57
CA ARG A 483 -31.99 30.54 20.11
C ARG A 483 -30.50 30.64 19.80
N LEU A 484 -30.02 31.82 19.38
CA LEU A 484 -28.61 32.05 19.10
C LEU A 484 -27.72 31.93 20.35
N PRO A 485 -26.49 31.43 20.20
CA PRO A 485 -25.53 31.41 21.29
C PRO A 485 -25.05 32.83 21.63
N ALA A 486 -24.64 33.04 22.89
CA ALA A 486 -24.36 34.37 23.43
C ALA A 486 -23.23 35.09 22.68
N GLU A 487 -22.23 34.34 22.24
CA GLU A 487 -21.08 34.79 21.46
C GLU A 487 -21.44 35.35 20.07
N ALA A 488 -22.60 34.97 19.53
CA ALA A 488 -23.14 35.42 18.25
C ALA A 488 -24.09 36.62 18.36
N ALA A 489 -24.38 37.09 19.58
CA ALA A 489 -25.29 38.20 19.82
C ALA A 489 -24.89 39.46 19.03
N GLY A 490 -25.82 39.98 18.22
CA GLY A 490 -25.63 41.18 17.39
C GLY A 490 -24.71 40.99 16.18
N LYS A 491 -24.27 39.76 15.87
CA LYS A 491 -23.33 39.45 14.77
C LYS A 491 -23.95 38.63 13.64
N VAL A 492 -25.12 38.03 13.87
CA VAL A 492 -25.83 37.23 12.86
C VAL A 492 -26.72 38.10 12.00
N TRP A 493 -26.72 37.82 10.70
CA TRP A 493 -27.55 38.45 9.68
C TRP A 493 -28.52 37.43 9.11
N GLN A 494 -29.65 37.91 8.60
CA GLN A 494 -30.68 37.09 7.99
C GLN A 494 -31.08 37.60 6.60
N CYS A 495 -31.52 36.69 5.73
CA CYS A 495 -32.04 36.97 4.40
C CYS A 495 -33.28 36.12 4.13
N ASP A 496 -34.37 36.76 3.72
CA ASP A 496 -35.60 36.07 3.30
C ASP A 496 -35.48 35.66 1.83
N LEU A 497 -35.21 34.37 1.58
CA LEU A 497 -35.04 33.85 0.23
C LEU A 497 -36.36 33.89 -0.57
N LYS A 498 -37.52 33.74 0.08
CA LYS A 498 -38.83 33.84 -0.60
C LYS A 498 -39.07 35.25 -1.10
N ALA A 499 -38.67 36.27 -0.35
CA ALA A 499 -38.75 37.65 -0.78
C ALA A 499 -37.89 37.94 -2.02
N LEU A 500 -36.85 37.14 -2.27
CA LEU A 500 -36.03 37.17 -3.48
C LEU A 500 -36.58 36.30 -4.63
N GLY A 501 -37.77 35.70 -4.47
CA GLY A 501 -38.38 34.81 -5.45
C GLY A 501 -37.80 33.40 -5.48
N LEU A 502 -37.01 33.02 -4.47
CA LEU A 502 -36.39 31.71 -4.36
C LEU A 502 -37.27 30.82 -3.47
N THR A 503 -37.76 29.71 -3.99
CA THR A 503 -38.67 28.79 -3.28
C THR A 503 -38.21 27.34 -3.25
N ASP A 504 -37.19 27.00 -4.02
CA ASP A 504 -36.52 25.71 -4.01
C ASP A 504 -35.16 25.84 -3.33
N TYR A 505 -35.02 25.20 -2.16
CA TYR A 505 -33.83 25.25 -1.32
C TYR A 505 -33.00 23.95 -1.35
N GLY A 506 -33.41 22.99 -2.16
CA GLY A 506 -32.95 21.60 -2.04
C GLY A 506 -33.37 20.95 -0.72
N GLU A 507 -32.96 19.70 -0.54
CA GLU A 507 -33.30 18.90 0.63
C GLU A 507 -32.05 18.34 1.32
N LEU A 508 -32.08 18.28 2.66
CA LEU A 508 -31.18 17.42 3.42
C LEU A 508 -31.81 16.03 3.53
N LYS A 509 -31.01 15.01 3.26
CA LYS A 509 -31.36 13.58 3.33
C LYS A 509 -30.21 12.82 3.96
N VAL A 510 -30.48 11.56 4.30
CA VAL A 510 -29.44 10.57 4.60
C VAL A 510 -28.49 10.47 3.42
N ARG A 511 -27.19 10.54 3.70
CA ARG A 511 -26.06 10.57 2.76
C ARG A 511 -24.91 9.74 3.33
N GLY A 512 -23.89 9.50 2.51
CA GLY A 512 -22.66 8.81 2.88
C GLY A 512 -22.55 7.42 2.25
N PHE A 513 -21.74 6.55 2.85
CA PHE A 513 -21.41 5.25 2.28
C PHE A 513 -22.65 4.34 2.09
N LEU A 514 -22.76 3.73 0.90
CA LEU A 514 -23.87 2.88 0.46
C LEU A 514 -25.27 3.49 0.66
N GLN A 515 -25.36 4.81 0.71
CA GLN A 515 -26.64 5.52 0.71
C GLN A 515 -27.11 5.80 -0.73
N PRO A 516 -28.42 6.05 -0.95
CA PRO A 516 -28.94 6.43 -2.26
C PRO A 516 -28.23 7.66 -2.84
N PRO A 517 -28.29 7.87 -4.17
CA PRO A 517 -27.73 9.06 -4.80
C PRO A 517 -28.17 10.34 -4.08
N SER A 518 -27.18 11.14 -3.74
CA SER A 518 -27.36 12.39 -3.01
C SER A 518 -28.24 13.37 -3.79
N PRO A 519 -29.31 13.93 -3.19
CA PRO A 519 -30.13 14.92 -3.86
C PRO A 519 -29.35 16.23 -4.10
N PRO A 520 -29.77 17.08 -5.05
CA PRO A 520 -29.22 18.42 -5.17
C PRO A 520 -29.30 19.17 -3.83
N THR A 521 -28.17 19.68 -3.35
CA THR A 521 -28.08 20.38 -2.06
C THR A 521 -27.61 21.82 -2.24
N LEU A 522 -28.07 22.69 -1.36
CA LEU A 522 -27.73 24.11 -1.38
C LEU A 522 -26.51 24.36 -0.49
N GLU A 523 -25.50 25.00 -1.08
CA GLU A 523 -24.35 25.55 -0.37
C GLU A 523 -24.41 27.08 -0.43
N LEU A 524 -23.89 27.73 0.61
CA LEU A 524 -23.69 29.18 0.66
C LEU A 524 -22.21 29.50 0.47
N TYR A 525 -21.93 30.49 -0.38
CA TYR A 525 -20.60 31.01 -0.61
C TYR A 525 -20.55 32.50 -0.25
N VAL A 526 -19.46 32.94 0.36
CA VAL A 526 -19.14 34.35 0.61
C VAL A 526 -17.78 34.64 0.00
N ASP A 527 -17.73 35.57 -0.95
CA ASP A 527 -16.51 35.92 -1.70
C ASP A 527 -15.86 34.68 -2.34
N ARG A 528 -16.71 33.81 -2.92
CA ARG A 528 -16.36 32.50 -3.52
C ARG A 528 -15.81 31.45 -2.55
N VAL A 529 -15.74 31.74 -1.25
CA VAL A 529 -15.38 30.75 -0.21
C VAL A 529 -16.64 30.04 0.27
N PRO A 530 -16.66 28.70 0.35
CA PRO A 530 -17.80 27.97 0.88
C PRO A 530 -17.94 28.18 2.39
N MET A 531 -19.16 28.48 2.83
CA MET A 531 -19.52 28.63 4.24
C MET A 531 -19.93 27.30 4.86
N THR A 532 -19.70 27.15 6.16
CA THR A 532 -19.98 25.92 6.90
C THR A 532 -21.41 25.96 7.43
N LEU A 533 -22.21 24.90 7.18
CA LEU A 533 -23.47 24.76 7.91
C LEU A 533 -23.15 24.72 9.41
N ALA A 534 -23.79 25.60 10.18
CA ALA A 534 -23.49 25.78 11.59
C ALA A 534 -23.54 24.44 12.32
N ARG A 535 -22.48 24.14 13.07
CA ARG A 535 -22.22 22.78 13.56
C ARG A 535 -21.52 22.78 14.90
N TRP A 536 -21.75 21.70 15.65
CA TRP A 536 -21.05 21.42 16.88
C TRP A 536 -20.41 20.03 16.90
N PRO A 537 -19.13 19.92 17.27
CA PRO A 537 -18.18 21.02 17.49
C PRO A 537 -17.83 21.73 16.18
N ASN A 538 -17.33 22.97 16.26
CA ASN A 538 -16.97 23.78 15.09
C ASN A 538 -15.92 23.11 14.19
N SER A 539 -15.09 22.24 14.76
CA SER A 539 -14.09 21.43 14.05
C SER A 539 -13.99 20.02 14.64
N GLY A 540 -13.65 19.03 13.80
CA GLY A 540 -13.47 17.64 14.23
C GLY A 540 -14.77 16.92 14.58
N PHE A 541 -14.69 15.96 15.49
CA PHE A 541 -15.81 15.12 15.91
C PHE A 541 -15.81 14.97 17.44
N VAL A 542 -16.97 14.63 18.00
CA VAL A 542 -17.13 14.20 19.40
C VAL A 542 -17.54 12.73 19.45
N GLY A 543 -17.19 12.06 20.55
CA GLY A 543 -17.68 10.72 20.84
C GLY A 543 -19.04 10.73 21.55
N ILE A 544 -19.61 9.55 21.72
CA ILE A 544 -20.78 9.32 22.59
C ILE A 544 -20.35 8.90 23.98
N ARG A 545 -21.21 9.10 24.98
CA ARG A 545 -21.01 8.52 26.32
C ARG A 545 -21.34 7.03 26.33
N LYS A 546 -22.45 6.66 25.71
CA LYS A 546 -22.91 5.26 25.63
C LYS A 546 -23.84 5.06 24.44
N LEU A 547 -23.72 3.91 23.77
CA LEU A 547 -24.74 3.45 22.83
C LEU A 547 -25.86 2.76 23.62
N VAL A 548 -27.04 3.37 23.66
CA VAL A 548 -28.20 2.84 24.39
C VAL A 548 -28.93 1.79 23.56
N ALA A 549 -29.13 2.07 22.26
CA ALA A 549 -29.67 1.13 21.29
C ALA A 549 -29.00 1.33 19.93
N PRO A 550 -28.53 0.27 19.25
CA PRO A 550 -27.87 0.39 17.95
C PRO A 550 -28.83 0.84 16.83
N GLY A 551 -30.14 0.65 17.02
CA GLY A 551 -31.13 0.73 15.95
C GLY A 551 -31.08 -0.49 15.04
N SER A 552 -32.09 -0.64 14.20
CA SER A 552 -32.19 -1.76 13.26
C SER A 552 -33.02 -1.36 12.05
N LYS A 553 -32.42 -1.51 10.87
CA LYS A 553 -33.09 -1.29 9.60
C LYS A 553 -34.26 -2.25 9.41
N ASP A 554 -34.09 -3.52 9.79
CA ASP A 554 -35.07 -4.58 9.54
C ASP A 554 -36.35 -4.41 10.37
N SER A 555 -36.23 -3.93 11.61
CA SER A 555 -37.35 -3.61 12.48
C SER A 555 -37.82 -2.15 12.39
N GLY A 556 -37.08 -1.30 11.67
CA GLY A 556 -37.35 0.14 11.57
C GLY A 556 -37.03 0.92 12.86
N GLU A 557 -36.29 0.33 13.79
CA GLU A 557 -36.03 0.91 15.10
C GLU A 557 -34.89 1.94 15.03
N PRO A 558 -35.09 3.18 15.52
CA PRO A 558 -34.05 4.20 15.49
C PRO A 558 -32.90 3.87 16.45
N SER A 559 -31.75 4.47 16.18
CA SER A 559 -30.59 4.40 17.07
C SER A 559 -30.76 5.38 18.23
N VAL A 560 -30.28 5.00 19.41
CA VAL A 560 -30.33 5.83 20.62
C VAL A 560 -28.94 5.91 21.24
N ILE A 561 -28.43 7.14 21.38
CA ILE A 561 -27.14 7.42 22.01
C ILE A 561 -27.34 8.25 23.28
N GLU A 562 -26.54 7.99 24.30
CA GLU A 562 -26.37 8.85 25.46
C GLU A 562 -25.23 9.83 25.17
N TYR A 563 -25.49 11.13 25.30
CA TYR A 563 -24.50 12.19 25.10
C TYR A 563 -23.95 12.70 26.44
N ASP A 564 -22.75 13.30 26.42
CA ASP A 564 -22.12 13.82 27.65
C ASP A 564 -22.24 15.35 27.81
N SER A 565 -22.42 16.09 26.71
CA SER A 565 -22.49 17.56 26.72
C SER A 565 -23.93 18.07 26.78
N ASP A 566 -24.15 19.09 27.62
CA ASP A 566 -25.38 19.88 27.72
C ASP A 566 -25.69 20.72 26.46
N ARG A 567 -24.76 20.83 25.50
CA ARG A 567 -25.02 21.46 24.18
C ARG A 567 -26.28 20.92 23.51
N HIS A 568 -26.54 19.62 23.62
CA HIS A 568 -27.72 18.97 23.02
C HIS A 568 -29.04 19.58 23.51
N GLU A 569 -29.08 20.09 24.75
CA GLU A 569 -30.28 20.70 25.34
C GLU A 569 -30.65 22.04 24.67
N ARG A 570 -29.74 22.64 23.89
CA ARG A 570 -30.02 23.86 23.11
C ARG A 570 -30.91 23.55 21.91
N TRP A 571 -30.86 22.33 21.37
CA TRP A 571 -31.45 21.98 20.07
C TRP A 571 -32.90 21.49 20.16
N LEU A 572 -33.56 21.66 21.31
CA LEU A 572 -34.92 21.11 21.55
C LEU A 572 -35.99 21.69 20.61
N GLU A 573 -35.77 22.89 20.08
CA GLU A 573 -36.68 23.55 19.13
C GLU A 573 -36.24 23.37 17.67
N ALA A 574 -35.12 22.69 17.41
CA ALA A 574 -34.59 22.49 16.06
C ALA A 574 -35.40 21.43 15.30
N THR A 575 -35.91 21.80 14.12
CA THR A 575 -36.81 20.94 13.31
C THR A 575 -36.13 20.25 12.13
N ASP A 576 -34.92 20.70 11.78
CA ASP A 576 -34.11 20.15 10.69
C ASP A 576 -32.64 19.96 11.09
N ALA A 577 -32.41 19.46 12.31
CA ALA A 577 -31.08 19.16 12.83
C ALA A 577 -30.60 17.76 12.40
N TRP A 578 -29.32 17.66 12.07
CA TRP A 578 -28.72 16.43 11.56
C TRP A 578 -27.42 16.11 12.29
N LEU A 579 -27.05 14.83 12.30
CA LEU A 579 -25.73 14.35 12.65
C LEU A 579 -24.99 13.99 11.37
N PHE A 580 -23.68 14.23 11.33
CA PHE A 580 -22.76 13.62 10.38
C PHE A 580 -21.67 12.90 11.17
N GLY A 581 -21.30 11.69 10.76
CA GLY A 581 -20.22 10.98 11.43
C GLY A 581 -20.01 9.55 10.98
N TYR A 582 -19.19 8.86 11.76
CA TYR A 582 -18.86 7.45 11.61
C TYR A 582 -19.49 6.69 12.77
N PHE A 583 -20.52 5.89 12.47
CA PHE A 583 -21.39 5.31 13.49
C PHE A 583 -21.16 3.81 13.74
N ARG A 584 -20.31 3.16 12.94
CA ARG A 584 -19.97 1.73 13.07
C ARG A 584 -18.54 1.45 12.63
N TYR A 585 -18.22 1.87 11.42
CA TYR A 585 -16.90 1.73 10.81
C TYR A 585 -16.34 3.10 10.44
N LEU A 586 -15.05 3.32 10.69
CA LEU A 586 -14.40 4.63 10.46
C LEU A 586 -14.07 4.92 8.98
N TRP A 587 -14.43 4.00 8.10
CA TRP A 587 -14.42 4.14 6.64
C TRP A 587 -15.81 4.35 6.04
N ALA A 588 -16.87 4.38 6.86
CA ALA A 588 -18.26 4.52 6.39
C ALA A 588 -18.95 5.71 7.09
N ASP A 589 -18.84 6.89 6.49
CA ASP A 589 -19.57 8.07 6.94
C ASP A 589 -21.06 7.95 6.64
N ALA A 590 -21.87 8.64 7.44
CA ALA A 590 -23.26 8.88 7.10
C ALA A 590 -23.79 10.19 7.72
N THR A 591 -24.92 10.66 7.20
CA THR A 591 -25.79 11.59 7.91
C THR A 591 -26.97 10.87 8.57
N ALA A 592 -27.42 11.37 9.72
CA ALA A 592 -28.60 10.86 10.42
C ALA A 592 -29.43 12.03 10.96
N LYS A 593 -30.72 12.10 10.63
CA LYS A 593 -31.59 13.16 11.16
C LYS A 593 -31.84 12.96 12.66
N ILE A 594 -31.79 14.05 13.43
CA ILE A 594 -32.16 14.02 14.85
C ILE A 594 -33.68 13.92 14.94
N GLY A 595 -34.18 12.89 15.66
CA GLY A 595 -35.61 12.67 15.87
C GLY A 595 -36.11 13.24 17.18
N LYS A 596 -35.43 12.91 18.29
CA LYS A 596 -35.80 13.38 19.64
C LYS A 596 -34.56 13.54 20.52
N ILE A 597 -34.57 14.55 21.38
CA ILE A 597 -33.61 14.73 22.47
C ILE A 597 -34.37 14.71 23.80
N ASP A 598 -33.88 13.95 24.77
CA ASP A 598 -34.42 13.86 26.12
C ASP A 598 -33.34 14.29 27.14
N PRO A 599 -33.41 15.53 27.67
CA PRO A 599 -32.46 16.05 28.66
C PRO A 599 -32.45 15.27 29.98
N ALA A 600 -33.59 14.68 30.38
CA ALA A 600 -33.70 13.99 31.66
C ALA A 600 -32.88 12.69 31.67
N THR A 601 -32.82 12.01 30.52
CA THR A 601 -32.02 10.79 30.32
C THR A 601 -30.72 11.03 29.56
N ARG A 602 -30.48 12.28 29.10
CA ARG A 602 -29.36 12.66 28.23
C ARG A 602 -29.26 11.81 26.96
N THR A 603 -30.40 11.49 26.36
CA THR A 603 -30.44 10.65 25.15
C THR A 603 -30.82 11.45 23.91
N LEU A 604 -30.22 11.08 22.78
CA LEU A 604 -30.60 11.49 21.44
C LEU A 604 -31.04 10.24 20.67
N THR A 605 -32.24 10.30 20.11
CA THR A 605 -32.82 9.28 19.22
C THR A 605 -32.81 9.80 17.80
N THR A 606 -32.29 9.03 16.86
CA THR A 606 -32.34 9.36 15.43
C THR A 606 -33.79 9.27 14.92
N ALA A 607 -34.12 10.01 13.86
CA ALA A 607 -35.46 9.94 13.26
C ALA A 607 -35.67 8.60 12.50
N GLU A 608 -34.58 8.02 12.00
CA GLU A 608 -34.55 6.79 11.21
C GLU A 608 -33.41 5.87 11.70
N PRO A 609 -33.50 4.55 11.48
CA PRO A 609 -32.40 3.63 11.78
C PRO A 609 -31.14 3.96 10.96
N TYR A 610 -29.97 3.80 11.59
CA TYR A 610 -28.71 3.73 10.85
C TYR A 610 -28.72 2.54 9.89
N GLN A 611 -28.45 2.79 8.62
CA GLN A 611 -28.76 1.85 7.54
C GLN A 611 -27.67 0.79 7.29
N TYR A 612 -26.45 1.01 7.80
CA TYR A 612 -25.29 0.20 7.43
C TYR A 612 -24.87 -0.79 8.53
N GLY A 613 -24.44 -1.98 8.12
CA GLY A 613 -23.85 -3.00 9.01
C GLY A 613 -24.75 -3.51 10.15
N GLY A 614 -26.06 -3.37 10.04
CA GLY A 614 -27.03 -3.85 11.05
C GLY A 614 -27.25 -2.91 12.24
N GLY A 615 -26.80 -1.65 12.16
CA GLY A 615 -26.97 -0.64 13.21
C GLY A 615 -25.65 -0.07 13.72
N MET A 616 -25.74 0.94 14.57
CA MET A 616 -24.55 1.59 15.15
C MET A 616 -23.74 0.62 16.01
N ASP A 617 -22.42 0.82 16.11
CA ASP A 617 -21.51 -0.03 16.89
C ASP A 617 -20.36 0.77 17.49
N THR A 618 -19.92 0.39 18.69
CA THR A 618 -18.85 1.10 19.41
C THR A 618 -17.47 0.47 19.23
N GLY A 619 -17.34 -0.64 18.51
CA GLY A 619 -16.11 -1.41 18.37
C GLY A 619 -14.93 -0.64 17.75
N GLN A 620 -15.21 0.34 16.89
CA GLN A 620 -14.20 1.26 16.34
C GLN A 620 -14.31 2.69 16.89
N GLY A 621 -15.21 2.91 17.85
CA GLY A 621 -15.59 4.24 18.31
C GLY A 621 -16.64 4.90 17.40
N ILE A 622 -17.67 5.47 18.01
CA ILE A 622 -18.64 6.32 17.31
C ILE A 622 -18.16 7.76 17.46
N GLN A 623 -18.08 8.47 16.33
CA GLN A 623 -17.72 9.88 16.30
C GLN A 623 -18.65 10.66 15.37
N TYR A 624 -19.09 11.84 15.81
CA TYR A 624 -20.04 12.66 15.05
C TYR A 624 -19.88 14.16 15.32
N TYR A 625 -20.49 14.98 14.48
CA TYR A 625 -20.86 16.35 14.79
C TYR A 625 -22.35 16.57 14.44
N ALA A 626 -23.01 17.47 15.16
CA ALA A 626 -24.36 17.92 14.82
C ALA A 626 -24.28 19.15 13.91
N PHE A 627 -25.17 19.30 12.94
CA PHE A 627 -25.16 20.42 11.98
C PHE A 627 -26.55 20.85 11.51
N ASN A 628 -26.59 21.98 10.79
CA ASN A 628 -27.80 22.68 10.35
C ASN A 628 -28.64 23.17 11.54
N LEU A 629 -27.96 23.80 12.49
CA LEU A 629 -28.51 24.26 13.77
C LEU A 629 -28.36 25.77 13.90
N LEU A 630 -29.46 26.51 14.01
CA LEU A 630 -29.41 27.97 14.28
C LEU A 630 -28.71 28.24 15.62
N GLU A 631 -28.95 27.35 16.57
CA GLU A 631 -28.42 27.35 17.94
C GLU A 631 -26.90 27.17 18.01
N GLU A 632 -26.29 26.80 16.88
CA GLU A 632 -24.84 26.57 16.73
C GLU A 632 -24.19 27.54 15.76
N ILE A 633 -24.86 28.65 15.36
CA ILE A 633 -24.15 29.75 14.68
C ILE A 633 -23.36 30.51 15.73
N ASP A 634 -22.08 30.17 15.93
CA ASP A 634 -21.26 30.74 17.00
C ASP A 634 -19.93 31.36 16.54
N MET A 635 -19.52 31.12 15.29
CA MET A 635 -18.33 31.73 14.72
C MET A 635 -18.53 32.27 13.29
N PRO A 636 -17.69 33.24 12.84
CA PRO A 636 -17.78 33.75 11.49
C PRO A 636 -17.57 32.65 10.44
N GLY A 637 -18.39 32.67 9.40
CA GLY A 637 -18.42 31.66 8.34
C GLY A 637 -19.49 30.58 8.50
N GLU A 638 -20.25 30.60 9.58
CA GLU A 638 -21.35 29.66 9.81
C GLU A 638 -22.71 30.18 9.36
N TRP A 639 -23.52 29.28 8.81
CA TRP A 639 -24.88 29.60 8.34
C TRP A 639 -25.88 28.48 8.63
N CYS A 640 -27.16 28.83 8.67
CA CYS A 640 -28.28 27.89 8.79
C CYS A 640 -29.44 28.33 7.91
N LEU A 641 -30.19 27.37 7.35
CA LEU A 641 -31.38 27.65 6.55
C LEU A 641 -32.62 26.98 7.14
N GLU A 642 -33.59 27.79 7.55
CA GLU A 642 -34.91 27.30 7.92
C GLU A 642 -35.75 27.08 6.65
N ARG A 643 -35.69 25.88 6.09
CA ARG A 643 -36.31 25.55 4.79
C ARG A 643 -37.83 25.75 4.74
N THR A 644 -38.53 25.63 5.86
CA THR A 644 -39.99 25.84 5.93
C THR A 644 -40.36 27.31 5.69
N THR A 645 -39.62 28.24 6.31
CA THR A 645 -39.83 29.68 6.20
C THR A 645 -39.10 30.27 5.00
N GLY A 646 -37.97 29.71 4.59
CA GLY A 646 -37.05 30.28 3.60
C GLY A 646 -36.07 31.29 4.19
N MET A 647 -35.92 31.33 5.52
CA MET A 647 -35.03 32.27 6.20
C MET A 647 -33.62 31.69 6.30
N LEU A 648 -32.66 32.37 5.68
CA LEU A 648 -31.24 32.06 5.76
C LEU A 648 -30.60 32.94 6.82
N TYR A 649 -29.86 32.35 7.74
CA TYR A 649 -29.09 33.02 8.78
C TYR A 649 -27.61 32.79 8.56
N LEU A 650 -26.78 33.83 8.75
CA LEU A 650 -25.34 33.80 8.52
C LEU A 650 -24.63 34.65 9.59
N TYR A 651 -23.57 34.11 10.18
CA TYR A 651 -22.54 34.93 10.84
C TYR A 651 -21.45 35.22 9.80
N PRO A 652 -21.46 36.41 9.16
CA PRO A 652 -20.63 36.64 7.99
C PRO A 652 -19.16 36.78 8.40
N PRO A 653 -18.21 36.19 7.62
CA PRO A 653 -16.77 36.33 7.86
C PRO A 653 -16.23 37.71 7.51
N SER A 654 -16.98 38.49 6.73
CA SER A 654 -16.67 39.84 6.27
C SER A 654 -17.94 40.70 6.30
N ASP A 655 -17.82 41.99 6.00
CA ASP A 655 -18.97 42.90 5.93
C ASP A 655 -19.94 42.47 4.81
N PRO A 656 -21.17 42.00 5.12
CA PRO A 656 -22.09 41.47 4.11
C PRO A 656 -22.59 42.52 3.12
N ALA A 657 -22.43 43.82 3.42
CA ALA A 657 -22.73 44.89 2.48
C ALA A 657 -21.66 45.06 1.38
N LYS A 658 -20.47 44.47 1.58
CA LYS A 658 -19.33 44.53 0.64
C LYS A 658 -18.99 43.18 0.04
N ALA A 659 -19.36 42.10 0.72
CA ALA A 659 -19.12 40.74 0.29
C ALA A 659 -20.08 40.33 -0.84
N THR A 660 -19.66 39.36 -1.64
CA THR A 660 -20.50 38.69 -2.64
C THR A 660 -21.06 37.41 -2.04
N LEU A 661 -22.37 37.38 -1.76
CA LEU A 661 -23.06 36.22 -1.20
C LEU A 661 -23.77 35.45 -2.31
N GLU A 662 -23.49 34.16 -2.43
CA GLU A 662 -23.90 33.35 -3.58
C GLU A 662 -24.42 31.97 -3.14
N ILE A 663 -25.44 31.48 -3.84
CA ILE A 663 -25.96 30.11 -3.70
C ILE A 663 -26.06 29.46 -5.08
N GLY A 664 -25.86 28.14 -5.15
CA GLY A 664 -26.14 27.37 -6.36
C GLY A 664 -27.64 27.18 -6.58
N MET A 665 -28.11 27.27 -7.83
CA MET A 665 -29.53 27.08 -8.17
C MET A 665 -29.76 25.94 -9.17
N LEU A 666 -28.87 25.74 -10.13
CA LEU A 666 -28.97 24.67 -11.12
C LEU A 666 -28.95 23.28 -10.45
N SER A 667 -30.01 22.49 -10.63
CA SER A 667 -30.23 21.18 -10.01
C SER A 667 -30.15 20.00 -10.98
N THR A 668 -29.66 20.25 -12.19
CA THR A 668 -29.39 19.26 -13.25
C THR A 668 -27.93 19.40 -13.69
N PRO A 669 -27.38 18.44 -14.46
CA PRO A 669 -26.06 18.61 -15.07
C PRO A 669 -25.99 19.92 -15.86
N MET A 670 -24.83 20.58 -15.86
CA MET A 670 -24.63 21.81 -16.64
C MET A 670 -24.38 21.52 -18.12
N VAL A 671 -23.69 20.41 -18.42
CA VAL A 671 -23.47 19.90 -19.77
C VAL A 671 -23.74 18.40 -19.77
N THR A 672 -24.47 17.92 -20.77
CA THR A 672 -24.64 16.48 -21.02
C THR A 672 -24.14 16.16 -22.43
N MET A 673 -23.38 15.07 -22.58
CA MET A 673 -22.81 14.58 -23.82
C MET A 673 -23.21 13.12 -23.98
N ASP A 674 -24.19 12.83 -24.82
CA ASP A 674 -24.77 11.49 -24.95
C ASP A 674 -24.52 10.91 -26.35
N GLY A 675 -23.66 9.89 -26.43
CA GLY A 675 -23.30 9.25 -27.68
C GLY A 675 -22.58 10.17 -28.67
N VAL A 676 -21.85 11.19 -28.19
CA VAL A 676 -21.17 12.17 -29.05
C VAL A 676 -19.77 11.72 -29.42
N SER A 677 -19.28 12.16 -30.58
CA SER A 677 -17.90 11.89 -30.99
C SER A 677 -17.19 13.13 -31.50
N TYR A 678 -15.88 13.26 -31.23
CA TYR A 678 -15.05 14.38 -31.71
C TYR A 678 -15.58 15.77 -31.32
N VAL A 679 -16.16 15.88 -30.12
CA VAL A 679 -16.57 17.14 -29.50
C VAL A 679 -15.50 17.60 -28.52
N ARG A 680 -15.20 18.91 -28.52
CA ARG A 680 -14.16 19.49 -27.69
C ARG A 680 -14.70 20.65 -26.87
N LEU A 681 -14.42 20.66 -25.56
CA LEU A 681 -14.69 21.76 -24.64
C LEU A 681 -13.35 22.37 -24.23
N GLU A 682 -13.08 23.62 -24.62
CA GLU A 682 -11.76 24.23 -24.50
C GLU A 682 -11.77 25.57 -23.77
N GLY A 683 -11.07 25.63 -22.63
CA GLY A 683 -10.83 26.89 -21.93
C GLY A 683 -12.05 27.55 -21.30
N LEU A 684 -13.16 26.82 -21.16
CA LEU A 684 -14.40 27.30 -20.56
C LEU A 684 -14.33 27.22 -19.03
N ALA A 685 -14.99 28.15 -18.34
CA ALA A 685 -15.15 28.08 -16.88
C ALA A 685 -16.60 27.74 -16.54
N PHE A 686 -16.80 26.69 -15.75
CA PHE A 686 -18.10 26.27 -15.22
C PHE A 686 -18.10 26.51 -13.72
N ASP A 687 -19.14 27.17 -13.22
CA ASP A 687 -19.11 27.70 -11.87
C ASP A 687 -20.49 27.68 -11.19
N LEU A 688 -20.48 27.19 -9.95
CA LEU A 688 -21.58 27.23 -8.98
C LEU A 688 -22.89 26.55 -9.42
N ALA A 689 -23.13 25.32 -8.95
CA ALA A 689 -24.40 24.60 -9.11
C ALA A 689 -24.69 23.64 -7.94
N ARG A 690 -25.95 23.17 -7.83
CA ARG A 690 -26.38 22.20 -6.80
C ARG A 690 -26.20 20.73 -7.23
N TYR A 691 -25.81 20.48 -8.46
CA TYR A 691 -25.70 19.14 -9.04
C TYR A 691 -24.37 18.97 -9.81
N ASP A 692 -24.33 18.09 -10.80
CA ASP A 692 -23.12 17.72 -11.55
C ASP A 692 -22.73 18.78 -12.61
N CYS A 693 -21.45 18.85 -13.00
CA CYS A 693 -21.00 19.78 -14.04
C CYS A 693 -21.14 19.18 -15.46
N ILE A 694 -20.24 18.26 -15.85
CA ILE A 694 -20.21 17.65 -17.18
C ILE A 694 -20.48 16.16 -17.04
N VAL A 695 -21.46 15.63 -17.77
CA VAL A 695 -21.75 14.20 -17.83
C VAL A 695 -21.65 13.74 -19.29
N ALA A 696 -20.62 12.96 -19.60
CA ALA A 696 -20.41 12.30 -20.87
C ALA A 696 -20.73 10.82 -20.75
N THR A 697 -21.60 10.32 -21.62
CA THR A 697 -22.06 8.93 -21.67
C THR A 697 -21.86 8.39 -23.07
N ASP A 698 -21.26 7.22 -23.19
CA ASP A 698 -21.00 6.50 -24.44
C ASP A 698 -20.37 7.39 -25.53
N SER A 699 -19.52 8.32 -25.11
CA SER A 699 -18.87 9.29 -26.00
C SER A 699 -17.54 8.73 -26.53
N SER A 700 -17.06 9.26 -27.65
CA SER A 700 -15.76 8.83 -28.16
C SER A 700 -14.90 9.95 -28.72
N ASN A 701 -13.60 9.87 -28.49
CA ASN A 701 -12.63 10.84 -29.01
C ASN A 701 -12.99 12.30 -28.65
N CYS A 702 -13.64 12.51 -27.50
CA CYS A 702 -13.96 13.83 -26.99
C CYS A 702 -12.84 14.37 -26.11
N LEU A 703 -12.71 15.70 -26.05
CA LEU A 703 -11.68 16.36 -25.25
C LEU A 703 -12.29 17.46 -24.38
N VAL A 704 -11.98 17.43 -23.09
CA VAL A 704 -12.13 18.58 -22.19
C VAL A 704 -10.73 19.10 -21.88
N ALA A 705 -10.39 20.29 -22.37
CA ALA A 705 -9.04 20.83 -22.24
C ALA A 705 -9.01 22.25 -21.65
N GLY A 706 -8.18 22.44 -20.63
CA GLY A 706 -7.93 23.75 -20.05
C GLY A 706 -9.15 24.41 -19.42
N CYS A 707 -10.17 23.62 -19.09
CA CYS A 707 -11.40 24.09 -18.46
C CYS A 707 -11.23 24.22 -16.95
N THR A 708 -12.02 25.11 -16.36
CA THR A 708 -12.13 25.25 -14.91
C THR A 708 -13.52 24.80 -14.47
N VAL A 709 -13.61 23.88 -13.51
CA VAL A 709 -14.87 23.40 -12.93
C VAL A 709 -14.82 23.65 -11.43
N ASN A 710 -15.67 24.55 -10.93
CA ASN A 710 -15.64 24.97 -9.54
C ASN A 710 -17.03 25.09 -8.89
N ARG A 711 -17.11 24.79 -7.58
CA ARG A 711 -18.29 25.04 -6.72
C ARG A 711 -19.54 24.24 -7.12
N PHE A 712 -19.38 22.95 -7.41
CA PHE A 712 -20.51 22.06 -7.70
C PHE A 712 -20.82 21.21 -6.48
N ALA A 713 -22.05 21.26 -5.97
CA ALA A 713 -22.45 20.43 -4.83
C ALA A 713 -22.59 18.93 -5.17
N GLY A 714 -22.74 18.61 -6.47
CA GLY A 714 -22.68 17.25 -7.00
C GLY A 714 -21.25 16.82 -7.34
N ASN A 715 -21.11 16.14 -8.48
CA ASN A 715 -19.84 15.70 -9.05
C ASN A 715 -19.29 16.73 -10.06
N GLY A 716 -17.99 16.67 -10.34
CA GLY A 716 -17.35 17.50 -11.36
C GLY A 716 -17.61 16.98 -12.77
N ILE A 717 -16.68 16.19 -13.31
CA ILE A 717 -16.72 15.67 -14.69
C ILE A 717 -16.88 14.15 -14.68
N LEU A 718 -17.86 13.62 -15.39
CA LEU A 718 -18.12 12.19 -15.48
C LEU A 718 -17.99 11.72 -16.93
N ILE A 719 -17.21 10.66 -17.16
CA ILE A 719 -17.11 9.92 -18.41
C ILE A 719 -17.56 8.48 -18.11
N HIS A 720 -18.67 8.08 -18.69
CA HIS A 720 -19.29 6.76 -18.48
C HIS A 720 -19.44 6.02 -19.81
N GLY A 721 -18.75 4.89 -19.95
CA GLY A 721 -18.71 4.14 -21.19
C GLY A 721 -17.90 4.86 -22.27
N GLY A 722 -18.07 4.45 -23.53
CA GLY A 722 -17.36 5.06 -24.65
C GLY A 722 -15.89 4.66 -24.75
N GLU A 723 -15.12 5.43 -25.54
CA GLU A 723 -13.69 5.17 -25.77
C GLU A 723 -12.89 6.43 -26.10
N GLN A 724 -11.63 6.49 -25.64
CA GLN A 724 -10.63 7.50 -26.04
C GLN A 724 -11.00 8.96 -25.70
N ASP A 725 -11.92 9.18 -24.77
CA ASP A 725 -12.18 10.52 -24.21
C ASP A 725 -11.06 10.99 -23.28
N SER A 726 -10.75 12.28 -23.33
CA SER A 726 -9.60 12.87 -22.63
C SER A 726 -9.97 14.11 -21.80
N LEU A 727 -9.43 14.19 -20.59
CA LEU A 727 -9.37 15.40 -19.75
C LEU A 727 -7.92 15.85 -19.69
N ILE A 728 -7.60 17.04 -20.21
CA ILE A 728 -6.22 17.52 -20.28
C ILE A 728 -6.11 18.94 -19.72
N GLY A 729 -5.29 19.13 -18.68
CA GLY A 729 -4.96 20.48 -18.22
C GLY A 729 -6.09 21.20 -17.48
N CYS A 730 -7.09 20.49 -16.96
CA CYS A 730 -8.24 21.09 -16.28
C CYS A 730 -7.96 21.38 -14.80
N ASP A 731 -8.60 22.43 -14.28
CA ASP A 731 -8.60 22.75 -12.85
C ASP A 731 -9.99 22.43 -12.28
N ILE A 732 -10.07 21.46 -11.36
CA ILE A 732 -11.33 20.96 -10.78
C ILE A 732 -11.26 21.13 -9.26
N GLY A 733 -12.13 21.98 -8.71
CA GLY A 733 -12.04 22.40 -7.32
C GLY A 733 -13.39 22.61 -6.64
N PHE A 734 -13.41 22.53 -5.31
CA PHE A 734 -14.60 22.82 -4.50
C PHE A 734 -15.82 21.99 -4.90
N ILE A 735 -15.63 20.66 -4.95
CA ILE A 735 -16.66 19.71 -5.38
C ILE A 735 -17.28 19.03 -4.15
N GLY A 736 -18.61 18.97 -4.11
CA GLY A 736 -19.35 18.37 -3.01
C GLY A 736 -19.16 16.86 -2.91
N ARG A 737 -18.98 16.19 -4.05
CA ARG A 737 -18.80 14.74 -4.18
C ARG A 737 -17.53 14.41 -4.95
N ARG A 738 -17.59 13.49 -5.93
CA ARG A 738 -16.44 13.05 -6.73
C ARG A 738 -16.04 14.14 -7.71
N ALA A 739 -14.75 14.46 -7.75
CA ALA A 739 -14.28 15.45 -8.72
C ALA A 739 -14.37 14.91 -10.15
N THR A 740 -14.04 13.62 -10.34
CA THR A 740 -14.10 12.97 -11.65
C THR A 740 -14.51 11.49 -11.53
N GLU A 741 -15.29 11.01 -12.49
CA GLU A 741 -15.53 9.58 -12.74
C GLU A 741 -15.08 9.26 -14.19
N VAL A 742 -14.29 8.21 -14.37
CA VAL A 742 -13.80 7.73 -15.67
C VAL A 742 -14.00 6.22 -15.71
N LEU A 743 -15.09 5.81 -16.33
CA LEU A 743 -15.53 4.43 -16.44
C LEU A 743 -15.49 4.05 -17.92
N GLY A 744 -14.61 3.14 -18.33
CA GLY A 744 -14.56 2.76 -19.74
C GLY A 744 -13.69 1.55 -20.03
N GLY A 745 -14.01 0.88 -21.14
CA GLY A 745 -13.52 -0.46 -21.46
C GLY A 745 -14.44 -1.55 -20.91
N ASP A 746 -14.27 -2.75 -21.44
CA ASP A 746 -15.09 -3.91 -21.12
C ASP A 746 -14.22 -5.02 -20.53
N ARG A 747 -14.50 -5.38 -19.28
CA ARG A 747 -13.76 -6.40 -18.55
C ARG A 747 -14.08 -7.82 -19.02
N GLU A 748 -15.26 -8.09 -19.55
CA GLU A 748 -15.58 -9.44 -20.05
C GLU A 748 -14.70 -9.80 -21.25
N THR A 749 -14.44 -8.81 -22.11
CA THR A 749 -13.62 -8.96 -23.33
C THR A 749 -12.19 -8.44 -23.20
N LEU A 750 -11.83 -7.81 -22.07
CA LEU A 750 -10.59 -7.06 -21.88
C LEU A 750 -10.34 -5.98 -22.96
N THR A 751 -11.42 -5.42 -23.52
CA THR A 751 -11.34 -4.33 -24.50
C THR A 751 -11.03 -3.03 -23.76
N PRO A 752 -9.94 -2.31 -24.09
CA PRO A 752 -9.58 -1.08 -23.40
C PRO A 752 -10.53 0.06 -23.76
N GLY A 753 -10.87 0.91 -22.78
CA GLY A 753 -11.57 2.17 -23.02
C GLY A 753 -10.63 3.26 -23.52
N GLY A 754 -9.37 3.25 -23.06
CA GLY A 754 -8.35 4.20 -23.53
C GLY A 754 -8.61 5.65 -23.12
N HIS A 755 -9.41 5.89 -22.09
CA HIS A 755 -9.62 7.24 -21.56
C HIS A 755 -8.36 7.79 -20.90
N LEU A 756 -8.21 9.11 -20.94
CA LEU A 756 -7.06 9.82 -20.40
C LEU A 756 -7.47 10.91 -19.42
N VAL A 757 -6.83 10.95 -18.25
CA VAL A 757 -6.82 12.13 -17.38
C VAL A 757 -5.38 12.58 -17.21
N GLU A 758 -5.04 13.74 -17.76
CA GLU A 758 -3.66 14.20 -17.78
C GLU A 758 -3.47 15.68 -17.45
N ASN A 759 -2.42 15.99 -16.69
CA ASN A 759 -2.01 17.37 -16.39
C ASN A 759 -3.10 18.19 -15.68
N CYS A 760 -4.04 17.55 -14.98
CA CYS A 760 -5.11 18.21 -14.26
C CYS A 760 -4.67 18.58 -12.84
N GLN A 761 -5.25 19.65 -12.29
CA GLN A 761 -5.20 19.97 -10.87
C GLN A 761 -6.57 19.69 -10.25
N ILE A 762 -6.64 18.77 -9.29
CA ILE A 762 -7.90 18.32 -8.69
C ILE A 762 -7.82 18.46 -7.17
N HIS A 763 -8.69 19.26 -6.58
CA HIS A 763 -8.59 19.59 -5.16
C HIS A 763 -9.90 19.92 -4.46
N ASP A 764 -9.89 19.90 -3.12
CA ASP A 764 -11.03 20.31 -2.28
C ASP A 764 -12.36 19.68 -2.73
N PHE A 765 -12.35 18.35 -2.89
CA PHE A 765 -13.48 17.52 -3.28
C PHE A 765 -13.98 16.66 -2.11
N GLY A 766 -15.08 15.94 -2.29
CA GLY A 766 -15.73 15.17 -1.21
C GLY A 766 -16.16 16.06 -0.04
N ARG A 767 -16.46 17.35 -0.29
CA ARG A 767 -16.74 18.33 0.78
C ARG A 767 -18.04 18.03 1.55
N ILE A 768 -19.03 17.49 0.85
CA ILE A 768 -20.37 17.19 1.39
C ILE A 768 -20.47 15.69 1.70
N ASP A 769 -20.23 14.84 0.71
CA ASP A 769 -20.16 13.39 0.89
C ASP A 769 -18.67 13.02 1.00
N ARG A 770 -18.22 12.50 2.16
CA ARG A 770 -16.80 12.48 2.52
C ARG A 770 -16.06 11.23 2.06
N THR A 771 -16.63 10.05 2.24
CA THR A 771 -15.90 8.79 2.02
C THR A 771 -16.22 8.17 0.67
N TYR A 772 -15.20 7.62 0.01
CA TYR A 772 -15.32 7.04 -1.35
C TYR A 772 -15.87 8.03 -2.40
N THR A 773 -15.53 9.30 -2.22
CA THR A 773 -15.75 10.39 -3.17
C THR A 773 -14.41 10.91 -3.70
N PRO A 774 -13.68 10.11 -4.51
CA PRO A 774 -12.31 10.42 -4.91
C PRO A 774 -12.19 11.62 -5.85
N ALA A 775 -10.93 12.04 -6.07
CA ALA A 775 -10.56 12.90 -7.19
C ALA A 775 -10.91 12.20 -8.50
N ILE A 776 -10.58 10.91 -8.62
CA ILE A 776 -10.88 10.09 -9.80
C ILE A 776 -11.43 8.72 -9.35
N GLN A 777 -12.68 8.42 -9.68
CA GLN A 777 -13.17 7.04 -9.74
C GLN A 777 -12.75 6.48 -11.11
N LEU A 778 -11.92 5.44 -11.13
CA LEU A 778 -11.38 4.84 -12.35
C LEU A 778 -11.88 3.39 -12.47
N GLU A 779 -12.65 3.09 -13.50
CA GLU A 779 -13.17 1.73 -13.72
C GLU A 779 -13.02 1.25 -15.17
N GLY A 780 -12.98 -0.08 -15.34
CA GLY A 780 -13.00 -0.75 -16.64
C GLY A 780 -11.66 -1.34 -17.06
N VAL A 781 -11.17 -1.00 -18.26
CA VAL A 781 -9.93 -1.59 -18.80
C VAL A 781 -9.09 -0.55 -19.53
N GLY A 782 -7.78 -0.51 -19.29
CA GLY A 782 -6.82 0.18 -20.18
C GLY A 782 -6.86 1.71 -20.18
N ASN A 783 -7.48 2.35 -19.18
CA ASN A 783 -7.45 3.81 -19.00
C ASN A 783 -6.13 4.30 -18.40
N ARG A 784 -5.75 5.55 -18.70
CA ARG A 784 -4.48 6.17 -18.29
C ARG A 784 -4.69 7.44 -17.46
N VAL A 785 -3.97 7.57 -16.35
CA VAL A 785 -3.98 8.74 -15.46
C VAL A 785 -2.55 9.22 -15.26
N ALA A 786 -2.22 10.39 -15.82
CA ALA A 786 -0.83 10.85 -15.89
C ALA A 786 -0.61 12.32 -15.48
N HIS A 787 0.53 12.65 -14.87
CA HIS A 787 0.94 14.05 -14.63
C HIS A 787 -0.08 14.92 -13.86
N ASN A 788 -0.98 14.34 -13.08
CA ASN A 788 -1.98 15.09 -12.33
C ASN A 788 -1.46 15.50 -10.94
N LEU A 789 -2.03 16.57 -10.39
CA LEU A 789 -1.89 16.93 -8.98
C LEU A 789 -3.23 16.75 -8.27
N MET A 790 -3.28 15.86 -7.28
CA MET A 790 -4.49 15.56 -6.50
C MET A 790 -4.24 15.82 -5.01
N TYR A 791 -5.03 16.72 -4.41
CA TYR A 791 -4.79 17.10 -3.01
C TYR A 791 -6.02 17.62 -2.25
N ASN A 792 -5.89 17.72 -0.92
CA ASN A 792 -6.94 18.19 0.00
C ASN A 792 -8.24 17.38 -0.08
N GLY A 793 -8.12 16.05 -0.02
CA GLY A 793 -9.27 15.15 0.04
C GLY A 793 -9.45 14.49 1.42
N PRO A 794 -10.70 14.35 1.92
CA PRO A 794 -10.98 13.69 3.20
C PRO A 794 -10.71 12.18 3.19
N SER A 795 -10.83 11.54 2.01
CA SER A 795 -10.73 10.10 1.78
C SER A 795 -9.70 9.80 0.67
N SER A 796 -9.99 8.87 -0.24
CA SER A 796 -9.09 8.45 -1.32
C SER A 796 -8.95 9.51 -2.41
N ALA A 797 -7.77 9.59 -3.04
CA ALA A 797 -7.54 10.36 -4.26
C ALA A 797 -8.08 9.58 -5.47
N MET A 798 -7.86 8.27 -5.50
CA MET A 798 -8.41 7.40 -6.53
C MET A 798 -9.04 6.16 -5.92
N ARG A 799 -10.17 5.75 -6.49
CA ARG A 799 -10.74 4.41 -6.32
C ARG A 799 -10.67 3.71 -7.67
N ILE A 800 -10.05 2.54 -7.71
CA ILE A 800 -9.61 1.90 -8.96
C ILE A 800 -10.19 0.49 -9.02
N GLU A 801 -10.94 0.19 -10.09
CA GLU A 801 -11.57 -1.10 -10.30
C GLU A 801 -11.43 -1.57 -11.75
N GLY A 802 -10.67 -2.64 -11.97
CA GLY A 802 -10.54 -3.21 -13.32
C GLY A 802 -9.12 -3.62 -13.68
N ASN A 803 -8.81 -3.52 -14.97
CA ASN A 803 -7.68 -4.21 -15.56
C ASN A 803 -6.80 -3.28 -16.41
N ASP A 804 -5.51 -3.55 -16.46
CA ASP A 804 -4.56 -2.90 -17.37
C ASP A 804 -4.52 -1.35 -17.30
N HIS A 805 -4.95 -0.75 -16.19
CA HIS A 805 -4.85 0.71 -15.99
C HIS A 805 -3.40 1.14 -15.78
N LEU A 806 -3.04 2.31 -16.33
CA LEU A 806 -1.73 2.93 -16.17
C LEU A 806 -1.84 4.23 -15.37
N ILE A 807 -1.18 4.28 -14.22
CA ILE A 807 -1.20 5.41 -13.29
C ILE A 807 0.25 5.87 -13.11
N GLU A 808 0.60 7.01 -13.72
CA GLU A 808 1.99 7.42 -13.82
C GLU A 808 2.28 8.92 -13.67
N TYR A 809 3.45 9.28 -13.12
CA TYR A 809 3.86 10.68 -12.98
C TYR A 809 2.86 11.57 -12.22
N ASN A 810 1.96 11.02 -11.40
CA ASN A 810 1.04 11.83 -10.62
C ASN A 810 1.68 12.26 -9.30
N GLU A 811 1.34 13.46 -8.83
CA GLU A 811 1.63 13.95 -7.50
C GLU A 811 0.34 13.90 -6.65
N VAL A 812 0.43 13.27 -5.48
CA VAL A 812 -0.71 13.10 -4.57
C VAL A 812 -0.29 13.47 -3.16
N HIS A 813 -0.97 14.46 -2.58
CA HIS A 813 -0.66 14.88 -1.22
C HIS A 813 -1.85 15.36 -0.42
N SER A 814 -1.73 15.36 0.91
CA SER A 814 -2.78 15.87 1.80
C SER A 814 -4.11 15.14 1.55
N MET A 815 -4.02 13.81 1.50
CA MET A 815 -5.12 12.89 1.25
C MET A 815 -5.37 12.01 2.47
N VAL A 816 -6.55 11.41 2.54
CA VAL A 816 -6.99 10.57 3.67
C VAL A 816 -6.93 11.36 5.00
N GLN A 817 -7.34 12.62 4.96
CA GLN A 817 -7.27 13.52 6.12
C GLN A 817 -8.33 13.22 7.19
N GLU A 818 -9.41 12.51 6.85
CA GLU A 818 -10.59 12.30 7.71
C GLU A 818 -10.92 10.83 7.95
N SER A 819 -11.04 10.02 6.88
CA SER A 819 -11.43 8.60 6.97
C SER A 819 -10.29 7.72 7.49
N ASP A 820 -10.62 6.62 8.18
CA ASP A 820 -9.65 5.58 8.57
C ASP A 820 -9.84 4.32 7.72
N ASP A 821 -8.91 3.37 7.81
CA ASP A 821 -8.94 2.07 7.11
C ASP A 821 -8.97 2.24 5.58
N GLN A 822 -8.15 3.18 5.06
CA GLN A 822 -8.16 3.59 3.65
C GLN A 822 -6.78 3.94 3.08
N GLY A 823 -6.69 3.92 1.75
CA GLY A 823 -5.56 4.41 0.96
C GLY A 823 -5.89 5.66 0.14
N ALA A 824 -4.87 6.45 -0.20
CA ALA A 824 -5.02 7.50 -1.21
C ALA A 824 -5.34 6.89 -2.58
N MET A 825 -4.70 5.77 -2.94
CA MET A 825 -5.14 4.88 -4.02
C MET A 825 -5.79 3.64 -3.40
N GLU A 826 -7.07 3.41 -3.69
CA GLU A 826 -7.87 2.36 -3.08
C GLU A 826 -8.36 1.35 -4.12
N LEU A 827 -8.14 0.06 -3.85
CA LEU A 827 -8.63 -1.08 -4.63
C LEU A 827 -9.23 -2.10 -3.67
N PHE A 828 -10.29 -2.78 -4.08
CA PHE A 828 -11.05 -3.65 -3.19
C PHE A 828 -11.49 -4.97 -3.83
N ARG A 829 -11.29 -6.08 -3.08
CA ARG A 829 -12.05 -7.34 -3.13
C ARG A 829 -11.86 -8.26 -4.34
N ASN A 830 -11.60 -7.75 -5.54
CA ASN A 830 -11.62 -8.58 -6.76
C ASN A 830 -10.20 -9.01 -7.19
N PRO A 831 -9.78 -10.28 -6.95
CA PRO A 831 -8.44 -10.75 -7.34
C PRO A 831 -8.25 -10.92 -8.86
N THR A 832 -9.28 -10.63 -9.67
CA THR A 832 -9.18 -10.61 -11.15
C THR A 832 -8.96 -9.20 -11.71
N TYR A 833 -8.95 -8.17 -10.86
CA TYR A 833 -8.31 -6.90 -11.18
C TYR A 833 -6.81 -7.16 -11.29
N ARG A 834 -6.26 -7.07 -12.51
CA ARG A 834 -4.89 -7.48 -12.84
C ARG A 834 -4.29 -6.53 -13.86
N GLY A 835 -2.97 -6.39 -13.85
CA GLY A 835 -2.23 -5.59 -14.83
C GLY A 835 -2.27 -4.08 -14.56
N VAL A 836 -2.82 -3.64 -13.44
CA VAL A 836 -2.75 -2.23 -13.03
C VAL A 836 -1.31 -1.87 -12.64
N VAL A 837 -0.80 -0.78 -13.21
CA VAL A 837 0.56 -0.29 -13.01
C VAL A 837 0.56 1.08 -12.35
N PHE A 838 1.23 1.19 -11.21
CA PHE A 838 1.61 2.44 -10.57
C PHE A 838 3.08 2.68 -10.84
N ARG A 839 3.44 3.68 -11.67
CA ARG A 839 4.85 4.01 -11.90
C ARG A 839 5.19 5.49 -11.80
N TYR A 840 6.34 5.80 -11.22
CA TYR A 840 6.86 7.18 -11.18
C TYR A 840 5.89 8.19 -10.55
N ASN A 841 5.06 7.79 -9.58
CA ASN A 841 4.20 8.72 -8.86
C ASN A 841 4.89 9.22 -7.58
N TYR A 842 4.52 10.42 -7.13
CA TYR A 842 4.96 10.98 -5.85
C TYR A 842 3.79 11.09 -4.88
N PHE A 843 3.80 10.25 -3.86
CA PHE A 843 2.87 10.28 -2.74
C PHE A 843 3.56 10.93 -1.55
N HIS A 844 2.96 11.99 -1.01
CA HIS A 844 3.51 12.58 0.21
C HIS A 844 2.45 13.16 1.12
N ASN A 845 2.75 13.20 2.42
CA ASN A 845 1.86 13.79 3.41
C ASN A 845 0.44 13.18 3.36
N THR A 846 0.35 11.85 3.28
CA THR A 846 -0.93 11.11 3.24
C THR A 846 -1.26 10.53 4.60
N GLY A 847 -2.45 10.83 5.12
CA GLY A 847 -2.94 10.40 6.42
C GLY A 847 -3.50 11.55 7.26
N LYS A 848 -4.05 11.22 8.43
CA LYS A 848 -4.68 12.20 9.32
C LYS A 848 -3.66 13.09 10.03
N THR A 849 -4.09 14.31 10.34
CA THR A 849 -3.27 15.37 10.96
C THR A 849 -3.37 15.44 12.49
N GLY A 850 -4.31 14.72 13.11
CA GLY A 850 -4.57 14.78 14.56
C GLY A 850 -4.28 13.48 15.34
N THR A 851 -4.40 13.54 16.66
CA THR A 851 -4.03 12.47 17.62
C THR A 851 -4.87 11.17 17.51
N GLY A 852 -6.03 11.23 16.83
CA GLY A 852 -6.92 10.09 16.57
C GLY A 852 -6.54 9.22 15.37
N ALA A 853 -5.33 9.35 14.82
CA ALA A 853 -4.90 8.73 13.56
C ALA A 853 -4.69 7.20 13.60
N ALA A 854 -4.97 6.53 14.72
CA ALA A 854 -4.37 5.23 15.03
C ALA A 854 -5.34 4.05 15.30
N VAL A 855 -6.63 4.13 14.94
CA VAL A 855 -7.52 2.97 15.15
C VAL A 855 -7.16 1.86 14.18
N HIS A 856 -7.20 2.13 12.87
CA HIS A 856 -6.72 1.20 11.84
C HIS A 856 -5.46 1.75 11.18
N GLY A 857 -5.57 2.50 10.10
CA GLY A 857 -4.42 3.08 9.41
C GLY A 857 -4.79 3.77 8.11
N GLN A 858 -3.86 4.58 7.60
CA GLN A 858 -3.96 5.22 6.31
C GLN A 858 -2.72 4.93 5.47
N ALA A 859 -2.91 4.60 4.20
CA ALA A 859 -1.86 4.26 3.25
C ALA A 859 -1.81 5.25 2.08
N ALA A 860 -0.70 5.28 1.35
CA ALA A 860 -0.69 5.89 0.02
C ALA A 860 -1.37 4.97 -1.00
N ILE A 861 -1.06 3.68 -0.98
CA ILE A 861 -1.71 2.67 -1.82
C ILE A 861 -2.25 1.54 -0.94
N ARG A 862 -3.53 1.20 -1.09
CA ARG A 862 -4.19 0.13 -0.35
C ARG A 862 -4.75 -0.90 -1.32
N PHE A 863 -4.28 -2.14 -1.18
CA PHE A 863 -4.76 -3.32 -1.87
C PHE A 863 -5.66 -4.09 -0.91
N ASP A 864 -6.91 -3.66 -0.82
CA ASP A 864 -7.86 -4.20 0.15
C ASP A 864 -8.52 -5.49 -0.32
N ASP A 865 -8.67 -6.44 0.59
CA ASP A 865 -9.21 -7.79 0.41
C ASP A 865 -8.83 -8.48 -0.93
N ALA A 866 -7.77 -9.29 -0.91
CA ALA A 866 -7.38 -10.18 -2.00
C ALA A 866 -6.97 -9.52 -3.35
N ILE A 867 -6.85 -8.18 -3.42
CA ILE A 867 -6.29 -7.50 -4.61
C ILE A 867 -4.89 -8.03 -4.94
N SER A 868 -4.71 -8.47 -6.19
CA SER A 868 -3.59 -9.32 -6.59
C SER A 868 -3.05 -8.93 -7.95
N GLY A 869 -1.78 -9.19 -8.26
CA GLY A 869 -1.18 -8.94 -9.59
C GLY A 869 -1.02 -7.47 -9.97
N MET A 870 -0.83 -6.59 -8.99
CA MET A 870 -0.49 -5.17 -9.18
C MET A 870 1.01 -4.98 -9.41
N LEU A 871 1.41 -3.96 -10.18
CA LEU A 871 2.80 -3.51 -10.28
C LEU A 871 2.95 -2.10 -9.67
N VAL A 872 3.86 -1.96 -8.71
CA VAL A 872 4.26 -0.68 -8.10
C VAL A 872 5.74 -0.47 -8.37
N TYR A 873 6.09 0.41 -9.30
CA TYR A 873 7.45 0.57 -9.81
C TYR A 873 7.96 2.01 -9.78
N GLY A 874 9.11 2.27 -9.16
CA GLY A 874 9.74 3.60 -9.28
C GLY A 874 8.94 4.75 -8.66
N ASN A 875 8.06 4.49 -7.69
CA ASN A 875 7.29 5.53 -7.00
C ASN A 875 8.07 6.08 -5.81
N VAL A 876 7.78 7.33 -5.44
CA VAL A 876 8.31 7.98 -4.23
C VAL A 876 7.17 8.10 -3.20
N PHE A 877 7.40 7.59 -1.99
CA PHE A 877 6.51 7.68 -0.84
C PHE A 877 7.20 8.48 0.25
N CYS A 878 6.70 9.66 0.60
CA CYS A 878 7.34 10.56 1.56
C CYS A 878 6.38 11.00 2.66
N ARG A 879 6.59 10.55 3.90
CA ARG A 879 5.63 10.79 5.00
C ARG A 879 4.23 10.29 4.63
N SER A 880 4.20 9.11 4.03
CA SER A 880 3.00 8.48 3.50
C SER A 880 2.75 7.18 4.25
N ALA A 881 2.21 7.27 5.45
CA ALA A 881 1.76 6.17 6.31
C ALA A 881 1.42 6.76 7.67
N ASN A 882 0.20 6.54 8.16
CA ASN A 882 -0.15 6.85 9.55
C ASN A 882 -1.04 5.74 10.15
N GLY A 883 -1.10 5.64 11.47
CA GLY A 883 -1.75 4.51 12.16
C GLY A 883 -0.99 3.20 11.99
N ASN A 884 -1.67 2.09 11.66
CA ASN A 884 -1.10 0.73 11.55
C ASN A 884 -0.78 0.30 10.11
N PHE A 885 -1.00 1.17 9.12
CA PHE A 885 -0.73 0.87 7.70
C PHE A 885 0.66 1.35 7.27
N GLY A 886 1.23 0.62 6.31
CA GLY A 886 2.39 1.05 5.54
C GLY A 886 2.02 2.02 4.44
N ALA A 887 3.03 2.63 3.82
CA ALA A 887 2.83 3.41 2.60
C ALA A 887 2.11 2.58 1.53
N ILE A 888 2.45 1.30 1.46
CA ILE A 888 1.68 0.28 0.75
C ILE A 888 1.06 -0.67 1.77
N GLN A 889 -0.25 -0.82 1.73
CA GLN A 889 -0.99 -1.78 2.53
C GLN A 889 -1.56 -2.89 1.64
N MET A 890 -1.42 -4.14 2.10
CA MET A 890 -2.00 -5.33 1.47
C MET A 890 -2.88 -6.06 2.47
N ASN A 891 -4.19 -6.10 2.21
CA ASN A 891 -5.08 -6.98 2.93
C ASN A 891 -5.31 -8.27 2.15
N SER A 892 -4.43 -9.25 2.38
CA SER A 892 -4.61 -10.65 1.94
C SER A 892 -4.40 -10.93 0.44
N GLY A 893 -4.01 -9.95 -0.38
CA GLY A 893 -3.63 -10.12 -1.79
C GLY A 893 -2.37 -10.97 -2.06
N ARG A 894 -2.16 -11.39 -3.32
CA ARG A 894 -0.99 -12.15 -3.80
C ARG A 894 -0.51 -11.69 -5.18
N ASP A 895 0.66 -12.17 -5.60
CA ASP A 895 1.29 -11.91 -6.91
C ASP A 895 1.55 -10.42 -7.21
N ASN A 896 1.46 -9.54 -6.20
CA ASN A 896 1.79 -8.12 -6.36
C ASN A 896 3.31 -7.93 -6.37
N VAL A 897 3.79 -6.98 -7.17
CA VAL A 897 5.21 -6.66 -7.31
C VAL A 897 5.44 -5.20 -6.94
N MET A 898 6.24 -4.96 -5.89
CA MET A 898 6.74 -3.65 -5.49
C MET A 898 8.23 -3.61 -5.76
N ASP A 899 8.64 -2.92 -6.82
CA ASP A 899 10.02 -2.93 -7.30
C ASP A 899 10.58 -1.51 -7.49
N ASN A 900 11.83 -1.28 -7.11
CA ASN A 900 12.54 -0.01 -7.35
C ASN A 900 11.84 1.25 -6.79
N ASN A 901 11.06 1.14 -5.71
CA ASN A 901 10.40 2.30 -5.09
C ASN A 901 11.27 2.93 -4.00
N LEU A 902 11.02 4.22 -3.73
CA LEU A 902 11.70 4.99 -2.69
C LEU A 902 10.72 5.37 -1.59
N PHE A 903 11.00 4.96 -0.35
CA PHE A 903 10.23 5.27 0.86
C PHE A 903 11.05 6.18 1.77
N ILE A 904 10.43 7.27 2.23
CA ILE A 904 11.10 8.34 2.96
C ILE A 904 10.24 8.74 4.15
N ASP A 905 10.80 8.68 5.36
CA ASP A 905 10.12 9.12 6.59
C ASP A 905 8.77 8.44 6.85
N CYS A 906 8.49 7.29 6.23
CA CYS A 906 7.27 6.53 6.51
C CYS A 906 7.40 5.74 7.82
N LYS A 907 6.34 5.73 8.64
CA LYS A 907 6.27 4.91 9.87
C LYS A 907 6.58 3.44 9.59
N GLN A 908 6.10 2.96 8.44
CA GLN A 908 6.40 1.66 7.89
C GLN A 908 6.27 1.74 6.37
N GLY A 909 7.15 1.05 5.65
CA GLY A 909 7.12 1.03 4.19
C GLY A 909 5.94 0.22 3.67
N ILE A 910 5.88 -1.04 4.08
CA ILE A 910 4.88 -2.01 3.62
C ILE A 910 4.19 -2.65 4.82
N SER A 911 2.92 -3.01 4.65
CA SER A 911 2.18 -3.73 5.69
C SER A 911 1.22 -4.74 5.12
N GLY A 912 1.06 -5.84 5.86
CA GLY A 912 0.16 -6.91 5.45
C GLY A 912 0.81 -7.89 4.49
N GLY A 913 -0.01 -8.56 3.69
CA GLY A 913 0.42 -9.66 2.83
C GLY A 913 -0.68 -10.71 2.71
N TRP A 914 -0.38 -11.83 2.05
CA TRP A 914 -1.34 -12.89 1.80
C TRP A 914 -1.78 -13.60 3.09
N ASN A 915 -3.08 -13.87 3.22
CA ASN A 915 -3.67 -14.62 4.33
C ASN A 915 -4.82 -15.51 3.82
N PRO A 916 -4.69 -16.85 3.83
CA PRO A 916 -5.73 -17.75 3.32
C PRO A 916 -7.03 -17.67 4.12
N GLY A 917 -6.98 -17.19 5.37
CA GLY A 917 -8.16 -17.03 6.23
C GLY A 917 -9.06 -15.84 5.88
N ASN A 918 -8.67 -15.00 4.92
CA ASN A 918 -9.50 -13.88 4.45
C ASN A 918 -10.85 -14.39 3.90
N SER A 919 -11.90 -13.58 4.04
CA SER A 919 -13.26 -13.93 3.60
C SER A 919 -13.36 -14.16 2.09
N VAL A 920 -12.62 -13.41 1.27
CA VAL A 920 -12.63 -13.56 -0.19
C VAL A 920 -12.03 -14.90 -0.61
N TRP A 921 -10.90 -15.31 -0.05
CA TRP A 921 -10.30 -16.60 -0.38
C TRP A 921 -11.19 -17.77 0.05
N ARG A 922 -11.77 -17.71 1.25
CA ARG A 922 -12.75 -18.73 1.71
C ARG A 922 -13.97 -18.81 0.79
N MET A 923 -14.53 -17.66 0.42
CA MET A 923 -15.64 -17.57 -0.54
C MET A 923 -15.29 -18.26 -1.86
N LEU A 924 -14.12 -17.98 -2.43
CA LEU A 924 -13.66 -18.60 -3.68
C LEU A 924 -13.42 -20.10 -3.56
N GLN A 925 -12.85 -20.57 -2.44
CA GLN A 925 -12.68 -22.00 -2.14
C GLN A 925 -14.03 -22.73 -2.04
N ASP A 926 -15.06 -22.06 -1.53
CA ASP A 926 -16.44 -22.57 -1.47
C ASP A 926 -17.19 -22.48 -2.82
N GLY A 927 -16.51 -22.03 -3.88
CA GLY A 927 -17.07 -21.91 -5.24
C GLY A 927 -17.92 -20.67 -5.46
N GLN A 928 -17.97 -19.74 -4.50
CA GLN A 928 -18.64 -18.45 -4.62
C GLN A 928 -17.67 -17.42 -5.23
N LYS A 929 -18.16 -16.56 -6.12
CA LYS A 929 -17.34 -15.56 -6.81
C LYS A 929 -17.89 -14.17 -6.54
N PRO A 930 -17.03 -13.14 -6.37
CA PRO A 930 -17.50 -11.76 -6.39
C PRO A 930 -18.08 -11.43 -7.78
N ASP A 931 -18.83 -10.34 -7.85
CA ASP A 931 -19.31 -9.79 -9.12
C ASP A 931 -18.11 -9.45 -10.03
N ASP A 932 -18.31 -9.56 -11.35
CA ASP A 932 -17.31 -9.36 -12.40
C ASP A 932 -15.99 -10.11 -12.15
N PHE A 933 -16.10 -11.37 -11.74
CA PHE A 933 -14.96 -12.27 -11.59
C PHE A 933 -14.76 -13.12 -12.84
N TYR A 934 -13.57 -13.08 -13.43
CA TYR A 934 -13.25 -13.81 -14.66
C TYR A 934 -12.06 -14.76 -14.49
N GLN A 935 -12.24 -16.00 -14.97
CA GLN A 935 -11.23 -17.08 -15.01
C GLN A 935 -11.36 -17.90 -16.29
N ASN A 936 -11.76 -17.25 -17.39
CA ASN A 936 -11.88 -17.88 -18.71
C ASN A 936 -10.51 -17.93 -19.43
N ASP A 937 -10.46 -18.57 -20.60
CA ASP A 937 -9.22 -18.72 -21.38
C ASP A 937 -8.56 -17.38 -21.73
N LEU A 938 -9.36 -16.33 -21.96
CA LEU A 938 -8.86 -14.98 -22.21
C LEU A 938 -8.07 -14.45 -21.00
N TYR A 939 -8.66 -14.54 -19.81
CA TYR A 939 -8.00 -14.11 -18.57
C TYR A 939 -6.80 -14.98 -18.20
N LEU A 940 -6.86 -16.29 -18.41
CA LEU A 940 -5.73 -17.19 -18.16
C LEU A 940 -4.57 -16.94 -19.14
N ALA A 941 -4.87 -16.57 -20.39
CA ALA A 941 -3.84 -16.20 -21.37
C ALA A 941 -3.19 -14.85 -21.04
N ARG A 942 -3.97 -13.85 -20.59
CA ARG A 942 -3.46 -12.51 -20.23
C ARG A 942 -2.77 -12.50 -18.86
N TYR A 943 -3.34 -13.21 -17.88
CA TYR A 943 -2.90 -13.27 -16.47
C TYR A 943 -2.77 -14.72 -15.99
N PRO A 944 -1.70 -15.44 -16.39
CA PRO A 944 -1.53 -16.85 -16.06
C PRO A 944 -1.60 -17.18 -14.56
N GLN A 945 -1.22 -16.23 -13.69
CA GLN A 945 -1.23 -16.39 -12.23
C GLN A 945 -2.64 -16.63 -11.66
N ILE A 946 -3.70 -16.26 -12.38
CA ILE A 946 -5.08 -16.60 -11.99
C ILE A 946 -5.26 -18.12 -11.93
N GLY A 947 -4.57 -18.90 -12.77
CA GLY A 947 -4.66 -20.35 -12.80
C GLY A 947 -4.25 -21.04 -11.49
N THR A 948 -3.36 -20.41 -10.72
CA THR A 948 -2.79 -20.94 -9.47
C THR A 948 -3.15 -20.09 -8.25
N MET A 949 -4.10 -19.14 -8.36
CA MET A 949 -4.37 -18.16 -7.30
C MET A 949 -4.96 -18.76 -6.01
N LEU A 950 -5.50 -19.98 -6.07
CA LEU A 950 -6.01 -20.73 -4.91
C LEU A 950 -4.98 -21.70 -4.32
N GLU A 951 -3.78 -21.80 -4.90
CA GLU A 951 -2.71 -22.65 -4.38
C GLU A 951 -1.93 -21.94 -3.27
N ASP A 952 -1.65 -22.65 -2.18
CA ASP A 952 -0.91 -22.12 -1.05
C ASP A 952 0.61 -22.41 -1.18
N PRO A 953 1.49 -21.49 -0.73
CA PRO A 953 1.18 -20.15 -0.25
C PRO A 953 1.03 -19.13 -1.40
N GLY A 954 0.19 -18.10 -1.20
CA GLY A 954 0.25 -16.88 -1.99
C GLY A 954 1.45 -16.01 -1.58
N VAL A 955 2.17 -15.44 -2.54
CA VAL A 955 3.39 -14.65 -2.31
C VAL A 955 3.27 -13.27 -2.96
N ASN A 956 3.78 -12.23 -2.31
CA ASN A 956 4.00 -10.91 -2.92
C ASN A 956 5.49 -10.57 -2.94
N HIS A 957 5.89 -9.73 -3.87
CA HIS A 957 7.29 -9.49 -4.19
C HIS A 957 7.70 -8.06 -3.84
N VAL A 958 8.70 -7.90 -2.97
CA VAL A 958 9.21 -6.60 -2.53
C VAL A 958 10.70 -6.55 -2.88
N TRP A 959 11.02 -5.95 -4.02
CA TRP A 959 12.31 -6.04 -4.66
C TRP A 959 12.98 -4.67 -4.81
N ARG A 960 14.28 -4.56 -4.55
CA ARG A 960 15.09 -3.37 -4.91
C ARG A 960 14.55 -2.02 -4.41
N ASN A 961 13.73 -2.02 -3.37
CA ASN A 961 13.17 -0.79 -2.81
C ASN A 961 14.15 -0.15 -1.83
N VAL A 962 14.07 1.16 -1.66
CA VAL A 962 14.93 1.94 -0.76
C VAL A 962 14.09 2.54 0.35
N PHE A 963 14.49 2.31 1.60
CA PHE A 963 13.82 2.81 2.79
C PHE A 963 14.76 3.76 3.53
N TYR A 964 14.51 5.06 3.42
CA TYR A 964 15.28 6.12 4.08
C TYR A 964 14.51 6.69 5.27
N ARG A 965 15.10 6.62 6.48
CA ARG A 965 14.48 7.07 7.74
C ARG A 965 13.08 6.51 8.00
N CYS A 966 12.82 5.29 7.52
CA CYS A 966 11.57 4.59 7.79
C CYS A 966 11.64 3.79 9.10
N GLY A 967 10.47 3.46 9.67
CA GLY A 967 10.38 2.44 10.71
C GLY A 967 10.56 1.04 10.13
N ALA A 968 9.55 0.17 10.23
CA ALA A 968 9.65 -1.16 9.66
C ALA A 968 9.62 -1.12 8.11
N THR A 969 10.52 -1.83 7.44
CA THR A 969 10.46 -2.06 5.99
C THR A 969 9.14 -2.72 5.60
N ALA A 970 8.77 -3.79 6.29
CA ALA A 970 7.53 -4.51 6.10
C ALA A 970 7.02 -5.13 7.41
N THR A 971 5.70 -5.30 7.55
CA THR A 971 5.07 -6.07 8.63
C THR A 971 4.30 -7.27 8.04
N ARG A 972 4.15 -8.37 8.80
CA ARG A 972 3.59 -9.67 8.33
C ARG A 972 4.34 -10.28 7.14
N THR A 973 5.66 -10.45 7.31
CA THR A 973 6.60 -10.80 6.24
C THR A 973 6.60 -12.26 5.77
N SER A 974 5.84 -13.17 6.39
CA SER A 974 5.90 -14.61 6.09
C SER A 974 5.60 -14.97 4.63
N ASN A 975 4.81 -14.14 3.94
CA ASN A 975 4.40 -14.33 2.55
C ASN A 975 4.92 -13.22 1.63
N LEU A 976 6.00 -12.55 2.05
CA LEU A 976 6.68 -11.52 1.28
C LEU A 976 8.04 -12.05 0.83
N ASP A 977 8.26 -12.04 -0.47
CA ASP A 977 9.55 -12.26 -1.10
C ASP A 977 10.35 -10.96 -1.06
N LEU A 978 11.11 -10.78 0.04
CA LEU A 978 12.03 -9.66 0.21
C LEU A 978 13.33 -9.95 -0.53
N PHE A 979 13.70 -9.09 -1.48
CA PHE A 979 14.90 -9.29 -2.30
C PHE A 979 15.61 -7.96 -2.56
N GLU A 980 16.86 -7.85 -2.13
CA GLU A 980 17.76 -6.72 -2.48
C GLU A 980 17.22 -5.32 -2.15
N ASN A 981 16.45 -5.19 -1.06
CA ASN A 981 15.98 -3.88 -0.58
C ASN A 981 17.08 -3.15 0.21
N GLY A 982 17.26 -1.85 -0.03
CA GLY A 982 18.20 -1.00 0.68
C GLY A 982 17.54 -0.29 1.86
N VAL A 983 18.19 -0.31 3.03
CA VAL A 983 17.70 0.35 4.24
C VAL A 983 18.74 1.34 4.74
N PHE A 984 18.34 2.61 4.82
CA PHE A 984 19.17 3.73 5.24
C PHE A 984 18.51 4.38 6.45
N ALA A 985 19.12 4.26 7.63
CA ALA A 985 18.62 4.88 8.84
C ALA A 985 18.73 6.41 8.71
N ASP A 986 19.88 7.00 9.05
CA ASP A 986 20.09 8.46 8.96
C ASP A 986 21.11 8.88 7.90
N THR A 987 21.80 7.90 7.28
CA THR A 987 22.79 8.18 6.24
C THR A 987 22.09 8.49 4.92
N ASP A 988 22.37 9.67 4.35
CA ASP A 988 21.85 10.07 3.04
C ASP A 988 22.33 9.08 1.95
N PRO A 989 21.41 8.43 1.22
CA PRO A 989 21.75 7.50 0.13
C PRO A 989 22.35 8.19 -1.11
N GLY A 990 22.43 9.52 -1.12
CA GLY A 990 23.03 10.32 -2.19
C GLY A 990 22.03 11.24 -2.90
N PHE A 991 21.00 11.71 -2.20
CA PHE A 991 20.03 12.65 -2.74
C PHE A 991 20.67 13.99 -3.12
N ALA A 992 20.01 14.73 -4.03
CA ALA A 992 20.42 16.05 -4.47
C ALA A 992 20.23 17.08 -3.34
N ASP A 993 19.03 17.13 -2.73
CA ASP A 993 18.75 17.90 -1.53
C ASP A 993 17.55 17.33 -0.75
N ALA A 994 17.81 16.44 0.20
CA ALA A 994 16.76 15.84 1.02
C ALA A 994 16.07 16.83 1.99
N THR A 995 16.67 18.00 2.25
CA THR A 995 16.07 19.00 3.17
C THR A 995 14.96 19.81 2.49
N ASP A 996 15.07 19.99 1.18
CA ASP A 996 14.06 20.64 0.34
C ASP A 996 13.16 19.65 -0.42
N ASN A 997 13.15 18.37 -0.01
CA ASN A 997 12.43 17.26 -0.66
C ASN A 997 12.83 17.01 -2.13
N ASP A 998 14.06 17.33 -2.51
CA ASP A 998 14.64 16.97 -3.80
C ASP A 998 15.36 15.60 -3.71
N PHE A 999 14.60 14.56 -4.02
CA PHE A 999 15.04 13.17 -3.91
C PHE A 999 15.70 12.63 -5.18
N ARG A 1000 16.08 13.50 -6.13
CA ARG A 1000 16.90 13.10 -7.27
C ARG A 1000 18.24 12.55 -6.78
N LEU A 1001 18.78 11.53 -7.45
CA LEU A 1001 20.06 10.93 -7.07
C LEU A 1001 21.22 11.62 -7.79
N ARG A 1002 22.28 11.95 -7.03
CA ARG A 1002 23.54 12.46 -7.61
C ARG A 1002 24.26 11.38 -8.40
N GLN A 1003 25.08 11.79 -9.36
CA GLN A 1003 25.99 10.87 -10.05
C GLN A 1003 26.92 10.21 -9.02
N GLY A 1004 26.98 8.87 -9.00
CA GLY A 1004 27.78 8.12 -8.03
C GLY A 1004 27.21 8.12 -6.60
N ALA A 1005 25.89 8.32 -6.44
CA ALA A 1005 25.20 8.17 -5.17
C ALA A 1005 25.59 6.85 -4.46
N PRO A 1006 25.91 6.87 -3.14
CA PRO A 1006 26.24 5.67 -2.37
C PRO A 1006 25.22 4.54 -2.50
N LEU A 1007 23.95 4.88 -2.77
CA LEU A 1007 22.89 3.91 -3.05
C LEU A 1007 23.29 2.85 -4.09
N PHE A 1008 23.95 3.24 -5.19
CA PHE A 1008 24.29 2.34 -6.29
C PHE A 1008 25.29 1.23 -5.89
N GLU A 1009 26.03 1.44 -4.80
CA GLU A 1009 26.96 0.47 -4.22
C GLU A 1009 26.22 -0.64 -3.47
N THR A 1010 24.99 -0.38 -3.02
CA THR A 1010 24.23 -1.27 -2.15
C THR A 1010 23.05 -1.95 -2.83
N VAL A 1011 22.45 -1.30 -3.84
CA VAL A 1011 21.27 -1.80 -4.55
C VAL A 1011 21.37 -1.42 -6.03
N GLY A 1012 20.97 -2.32 -6.91
CA GLY A 1012 20.80 -2.06 -8.35
C GLY A 1012 19.58 -1.20 -8.67
N PHE A 1013 19.51 -0.02 -8.06
CA PHE A 1013 18.40 0.92 -8.16
C PHE A 1013 18.47 1.73 -9.46
N LYS A 1014 17.37 1.82 -10.20
CA LYS A 1014 17.20 2.73 -11.34
C LYS A 1014 16.70 4.09 -10.83
N PRO A 1015 17.38 5.21 -11.16
CA PRO A 1015 16.92 6.54 -10.77
C PRO A 1015 15.47 6.82 -11.21
N ILE A 1016 14.68 7.38 -10.29
CA ILE A 1016 13.31 7.82 -10.56
C ILE A 1016 13.38 9.19 -11.27
N PRO A 1017 12.62 9.41 -12.36
CA PRO A 1017 12.54 10.69 -13.07
C PRO A 1017 11.71 11.72 -12.30
N PHE A 1018 12.18 12.10 -11.11
CA PHE A 1018 11.43 12.88 -10.13
C PHE A 1018 10.98 14.25 -10.69
N GLU A 1019 11.79 14.88 -11.53
CA GLU A 1019 11.49 16.16 -12.18
C GLU A 1019 10.37 16.11 -13.24
N GLU A 1020 9.96 14.91 -13.66
CA GLU A 1020 8.85 14.72 -14.61
C GLU A 1020 7.51 14.49 -13.90
N ILE A 1021 7.53 14.27 -12.57
CA ILE A 1021 6.33 13.99 -11.78
C ILE A 1021 5.52 15.27 -11.57
N GLY A 1022 4.20 15.13 -11.68
CA GLY A 1022 3.22 16.18 -11.47
C GLY A 1022 2.91 16.99 -12.73
N PRO A 1023 2.16 18.09 -12.55
CA PRO A 1023 1.78 19.01 -13.60
C PRO A 1023 2.93 19.61 -14.41
N TYR A 1024 2.68 19.89 -15.69
CA TYR A 1024 3.64 20.56 -16.57
C TYR A 1024 3.00 21.72 -17.36
N SER A 1025 3.83 22.72 -17.70
CA SER A 1025 3.38 23.87 -18.50
C SER A 1025 2.97 23.44 -19.91
N ALA A 1026 1.73 23.73 -20.31
CA ALA A 1026 1.23 23.47 -21.66
C ALA A 1026 0.15 24.49 -22.08
N PRO A 1027 -0.01 24.78 -23.39
CA PRO A 1027 -1.11 25.62 -23.88
C PRO A 1027 -2.50 25.08 -23.55
N SER A 1028 -2.63 23.78 -23.27
CA SER A 1028 -3.87 23.13 -22.85
C SER A 1028 -4.21 23.32 -21.37
N ARG A 1029 -3.35 23.91 -20.53
CA ARG A 1029 -3.65 24.11 -19.09
C ARG A 1029 -4.58 25.28 -18.81
N ALA A 1030 -5.48 25.11 -17.84
CA ALA A 1030 -6.35 26.15 -17.31
C ALA A 1030 -5.53 27.27 -16.64
N THR A 1031 -4.66 26.90 -15.70
CA THR A 1031 -3.76 27.84 -15.00
C THR A 1031 -2.33 27.32 -14.90
N TRP A 1032 -1.36 28.24 -14.77
CA TRP A 1032 0.06 27.94 -14.55
C TRP A 1032 0.80 29.17 -13.98
N PRO A 1033 1.82 29.03 -13.10
CA PRO A 1033 2.26 27.80 -12.44
C PRO A 1033 1.24 27.30 -11.40
N VAL A 1034 1.25 25.99 -11.16
CA VAL A 1034 0.51 25.40 -10.05
C VAL A 1034 1.34 25.55 -8.79
N THR A 1035 0.76 26.06 -7.70
CA THR A 1035 1.44 26.19 -6.42
C THR A 1035 0.51 25.77 -5.31
N THR A 1036 0.93 24.78 -4.52
CA THR A 1036 0.17 24.25 -3.39
C THR A 1036 1.07 24.19 -2.17
N LYS A 1037 0.46 24.06 -0.99
CA LYS A 1037 1.18 23.80 0.25
C LYS A 1037 0.62 22.50 0.84
N PRO A 1038 1.44 21.45 0.97
CA PRO A 1038 1.00 20.22 1.62
C PRO A 1038 0.62 20.47 3.08
N VAL A 1039 -0.47 19.86 3.51
CA VAL A 1039 -0.84 19.72 4.91
C VAL A 1039 0.12 18.71 5.56
N ASP A 1040 0.79 19.10 6.64
CA ASP A 1040 1.72 18.20 7.34
C ASP A 1040 0.99 17.09 8.10
N VAL A 1041 1.57 15.89 8.05
CA VAL A 1041 1.16 14.76 8.88
C VAL A 1041 2.05 14.68 10.13
N PRO A 1042 1.56 14.11 11.25
CA PRO A 1042 2.36 13.97 12.46
C PRO A 1042 3.66 13.21 12.21
N ASP A 1043 4.77 13.72 12.75
CA ASP A 1043 6.06 13.05 12.66
C ASP A 1043 6.10 11.88 13.65
N TRP A 1044 5.87 10.67 13.16
CA TRP A 1044 5.81 9.45 13.97
C TRP A 1044 7.09 9.19 14.79
N ARG A 1045 8.22 9.83 14.45
CA ARG A 1045 9.50 9.72 15.18
C ARG A 1045 9.54 10.61 16.42
N LYS A 1046 8.64 11.59 16.53
CA LYS A 1046 8.51 12.49 17.67
C LYS A 1046 7.26 12.06 18.45
N PRO A 1047 7.40 11.31 19.55
CA PRO A 1047 6.26 11.05 20.42
C PRO A 1047 5.72 12.38 20.98
N GLU A 1048 4.39 12.49 21.01
CA GLU A 1048 3.67 13.64 21.59
C GLU A 1048 3.85 13.76 23.11
#